data_AF-A0A9W8G9F9-F1
#
_entry.id   AF-A0A9W8G9F9-F1
#
_cell.length_a   1.000
_cell.length_b   1.000
_cell.length_c   1.000
_cell.angle_alpha   90.00
_cell.angle_beta   90.00
_cell.angle_gamma   90.00
#
_symmetry.space_group_name_H-M   'P 1'
#
loop_
_entity.id
_entity.type
_entity.pdbx_description
1 polymer ?
#
loop_
_entity_poly.entity_id
_entity_poly.type
_entity_poly.pdbx_seq_one_letter_code
_entity_poly.pdbx_strand_id
1 'polypeptide(L)'
;MTNSATTTITISKNLAPSAANTTAAAGLLKILVAAQATGATVQWSDADASSGAQKSKQPYWVVLEGPQTKLYDPNATVRYLYKIWSLPLGERLAVEQLLEWEEKCLSILSADKELEAILTAAEPKVTNLSAAENNGTVSAANTVLFGTLYYALFNAKSNTLTKYPALQQWYSRLLESPAVAAALPAYSSNVVNVLVREEATLENRNVNMAIAYSFDPSKIILPEPGAKNVLITSALPYVNNVPHLGNMVGSTLSADVFARYSRIRGNNTLYICGTDEYGTTTEIKALEEKLSCQQLCDKYHTLHKEIYDWFKLSFDYFGRTSTKKQTEIVQGIFLQCYQNGYVSSSSMEMPFCETCNRFLADRFVEGTCPRCGYDDARGDQCDNCNAMINATELINARCKIDGNRPVIRESKHLFLDLDRLQPKCEELVNRSSVEGAWSSNSISITRNWLKEGLRPRCITRDLKWGVPVPLEGFDTKVFYVWFDACIGYPSITANYTDEWEKWWKNPDDVKLYQFMGKDNVPFHTVVFPSTEIATGDNWTYIHNISACEYLNYESGKFSKSRGVGVFGNNARDTGVSADVWRYFLLANRPETSDTMFAWNDFVARNNSELLANLGNFCNRVIKFLDGNTKYAGVLPAANASLVAPGANTTDRCLIDDVNALLARYIEQMDAVHIRSGLRTVMDISARGNLYLQESKLDNTLFSEHRAQCDTVLAVAANLIYLLSAVLHPFMPDTAAGIARQLNAPERILTDTFELELRAGHVIGKAEYLFTRIDEKKIDEWRAKYSGGQADTADVAAKVKKPKTKGDKIKGKTGSTVAITQQPAAN
;
A
#
# COMPACT_ATOMS: atom_id res chain seq x y z
N MET A 1 23.89 55.89 -52.87
CA MET A 1 22.42 55.68 -52.81
C MET A 1 21.99 55.80 -51.36
N THR A 2 21.58 57.00 -50.97
CA THR A 2 20.87 57.27 -49.72
C THR A 2 19.41 56.87 -49.91
N ASN A 3 18.99 55.78 -49.27
CA ASN A 3 17.58 55.52 -48.99
C ASN A 3 17.48 54.89 -47.61
N SER A 4 16.90 55.64 -46.68
CA SER A 4 16.61 55.25 -45.29
C SER A 4 15.45 54.25 -45.26
N ALA A 5 15.63 53.07 -45.86
CA ALA A 5 14.71 51.96 -45.65
C ALA A 5 15.11 51.30 -44.32
N THR A 6 14.30 51.51 -43.29
CA THR A 6 14.39 50.76 -42.03
C THR A 6 14.37 49.27 -42.37
N THR A 7 15.39 48.51 -41.94
CA THR A 7 15.44 47.07 -42.25
C THR A 7 14.34 46.37 -41.46
N THR A 8 13.36 45.78 -42.12
CA THR A 8 12.32 44.98 -41.46
C THR A 8 12.70 43.50 -41.53
N ILE A 9 12.53 42.80 -40.40
CA ILE A 9 12.64 41.35 -40.33
C ILE A 9 11.35 40.76 -39.76
N THR A 10 10.91 39.64 -40.32
CA THR A 10 9.78 38.87 -39.80
C THR A 10 10.31 37.61 -39.13
N ILE A 11 10.07 37.45 -37.83
CA ILE A 11 10.36 36.21 -37.10
C ILE A 11 9.14 35.31 -37.22
N SER A 12 9.26 34.29 -38.07
CA SER A 12 8.20 33.28 -38.27
C SER A 12 8.37 32.14 -37.28
N LYS A 13 7.36 31.89 -36.44
CA LYS A 13 7.35 30.82 -35.44
C LYS A 13 6.73 29.54 -36.00
N ASN A 14 7.37 28.40 -35.77
CA ASN A 14 6.91 27.09 -36.25
C ASN A 14 6.55 26.11 -35.11
N LEU A 15 6.90 26.45 -33.86
CA LEU A 15 6.71 25.60 -32.68
C LEU A 15 6.44 26.45 -31.43
N ALA A 16 6.08 25.78 -30.33
CA ALA A 16 5.91 26.40 -29.01
C ALA A 16 7.17 27.17 -28.54
N PRO A 17 7.02 28.17 -27.65
CA PRO A 17 8.13 28.93 -27.07
C PRO A 17 9.26 28.04 -26.51
N SER A 18 10.51 28.46 -26.70
CA SER A 18 11.69 27.70 -26.25
C SER A 18 11.89 27.83 -24.74
N ALA A 19 12.43 26.80 -24.07
CA ALA A 19 12.88 26.94 -22.69
C ALA A 19 14.11 27.86 -22.61
N ALA A 20 14.20 28.69 -21.56
CA ALA A 20 15.22 29.73 -21.42
C ALA A 20 16.67 29.22 -21.40
N ASN A 21 16.87 27.94 -21.07
CA ASN A 21 18.18 27.28 -21.05
C ASN A 21 18.57 26.58 -22.38
N THR A 22 17.92 26.93 -23.49
CA THR A 22 18.18 26.29 -24.80
C THR A 22 18.93 27.21 -25.75
N THR A 23 19.65 26.61 -26.70
CA THR A 23 20.31 27.34 -27.80
C THR A 23 19.32 28.11 -28.68
N ALA A 24 18.06 27.67 -28.72
CA ALA A 24 16.98 28.36 -29.42
C ALA A 24 16.55 29.66 -28.74
N ALA A 25 16.43 29.65 -27.41
CA ALA A 25 16.20 30.87 -26.63
C ALA A 25 17.38 31.83 -26.79
N ALA A 26 18.62 31.33 -26.63
CA ALA A 26 19.83 32.12 -26.87
C ALA A 26 19.82 32.77 -28.27
N GLY A 27 19.51 32.00 -29.31
CA GLY A 27 19.38 32.50 -30.68
C GLY A 27 18.34 33.60 -30.84
N LEU A 28 17.20 33.50 -30.14
CA LEU A 28 16.12 34.48 -30.25
C LEU A 28 16.56 35.80 -29.62
N LEU A 29 17.24 35.71 -28.47
CA LEU A 29 17.82 36.88 -27.82
C LEU A 29 18.86 37.57 -28.71
N LYS A 30 19.74 36.81 -29.39
CA LYS A 30 20.71 37.36 -30.35
C LYS A 30 20.02 38.19 -31.44
N ILE A 31 18.94 37.67 -32.02
CA ILE A 31 18.19 38.34 -33.09
C ILE A 31 17.51 39.61 -32.57
N LEU A 32 16.85 39.53 -31.42
CA LEU A 32 16.14 40.68 -30.83
C LEU A 32 17.10 41.80 -30.43
N VAL A 33 18.23 41.47 -29.79
CA VAL A 33 19.27 42.44 -29.43
C VAL A 33 19.88 43.06 -30.68
N ALA A 34 20.20 42.27 -31.71
CA ALA A 34 20.71 42.79 -32.97
C ALA A 34 19.74 43.75 -33.65
N ALA A 35 18.45 43.39 -33.71
CA ALA A 35 17.42 44.23 -34.31
C ALA A 35 17.30 45.58 -33.58
N GLN A 36 17.27 45.57 -32.24
CA GLN A 36 17.24 46.80 -31.45
C GLN A 36 18.49 47.66 -31.66
N ALA A 37 19.67 47.05 -31.67
CA ALA A 37 20.94 47.76 -31.84
C ALA A 37 21.08 48.42 -33.23
N THR A 38 20.53 47.80 -34.29
CA THR A 38 20.63 48.31 -35.65
C THR A 38 19.40 49.12 -36.10
N GLY A 39 18.42 49.33 -35.21
CA GLY A 39 17.16 49.99 -35.55
C GLY A 39 16.27 49.21 -36.52
N ALA A 40 16.40 47.88 -36.57
CA ALA A 40 15.58 47.02 -37.42
C ALA A 40 14.17 46.85 -36.81
N THR A 41 13.14 46.88 -37.65
CA THR A 41 11.76 46.63 -37.20
C THR A 41 11.50 45.12 -37.17
N VAL A 42 11.07 44.60 -36.01
CA VAL A 42 10.74 43.18 -35.84
C VAL A 42 9.23 42.98 -35.97
N GLN A 43 8.83 42.16 -36.93
CA GLN A 43 7.48 41.65 -37.08
C GLN A 43 7.42 40.18 -36.66
N TRP A 44 6.27 39.73 -36.20
CA TRP A 44 6.03 38.35 -35.82
C TRP A 44 5.00 37.73 -36.76
N SER A 45 5.22 36.48 -37.16
CA SER A 45 4.23 35.71 -37.91
C SER A 45 4.19 34.28 -37.40
N ASP A 46 3.02 33.64 -37.49
CA ASP A 46 2.91 32.19 -37.29
C ASP A 46 3.12 31.49 -38.63
N ALA A 47 3.81 30.34 -38.63
CA ALA A 47 4.04 29.57 -39.84
C ALA A 47 2.75 28.84 -40.27
N ASP A 48 2.41 28.94 -41.56
CA ASP A 48 1.28 28.23 -42.15
C ASP A 48 1.53 26.70 -42.12
N ALA A 49 0.70 25.97 -41.37
CA ALA A 49 0.79 24.51 -41.19
C ALA A 49 0.64 23.71 -42.51
N SER A 50 0.20 24.36 -43.58
CA SER A 50 -0.02 23.81 -44.93
C SER A 50 1.23 23.87 -45.83
N SER A 51 2.26 24.61 -45.44
CA SER A 51 3.53 24.67 -46.17
C SER A 51 4.45 23.56 -45.68
N GLY A 52 4.70 22.53 -46.51
CA GLY A 52 5.48 21.33 -46.15
C GLY A 52 6.70 21.65 -45.29
N ALA A 53 6.68 21.18 -44.04
CA ALA A 53 7.63 21.54 -43.00
C ALA A 53 9.09 21.32 -43.44
N GLN A 54 9.79 22.40 -43.79
CA GLN A 54 11.24 22.37 -43.88
C GLN A 54 11.81 22.33 -42.45
N LYS A 55 12.62 21.31 -42.18
CA LYS A 55 13.23 21.04 -40.87
C LYS A 55 14.29 22.11 -40.54
N SER A 56 13.90 23.16 -39.83
CA SER A 56 14.84 24.00 -39.09
C SER A 56 15.21 23.32 -37.77
N LYS A 57 16.47 23.45 -37.32
CA LYS A 57 16.86 23.07 -35.94
C LYS A 57 16.29 24.03 -34.90
N GLN A 58 15.88 25.23 -35.34
CA GLN A 58 15.31 26.28 -34.49
C GLN A 58 13.78 26.33 -34.63
N PRO A 59 13.04 26.68 -33.56
CA PRO A 59 11.58 26.78 -33.58
C PRO A 59 11.06 28.02 -34.31
N TYR A 60 11.96 28.79 -34.93
CA TYR A 60 11.67 29.96 -35.76
C TYR A 60 12.69 30.09 -36.89
N TRP A 61 12.38 30.92 -37.88
CA TRP A 61 13.34 31.46 -38.85
C TRP A 61 13.05 32.94 -39.09
N VAL A 62 14.03 33.66 -39.63
CA VAL A 62 13.91 35.09 -39.94
C VAL A 62 13.72 35.27 -41.44
N VAL A 63 12.68 35.99 -41.84
CA VAL A 63 12.43 36.40 -43.21
C VAL A 63 12.82 37.87 -43.36
N LEU A 64 13.63 38.17 -44.38
CA LEU A 64 14.04 39.54 -44.70
C LEU A 64 13.03 40.17 -45.67
N GLU A 65 12.65 41.43 -45.47
CA GLU A 65 11.84 42.17 -46.47
C GLU A 65 12.66 42.40 -47.75
N GLY A 66 12.21 41.82 -48.88
CA GLY A 66 12.89 41.88 -50.18
C GLY A 66 12.87 40.52 -50.89
N PRO A 67 13.97 40.03 -51.51
CA PRO A 67 14.01 38.65 -52.00
C PRO A 67 13.70 37.76 -50.80
N GLN A 68 12.66 36.92 -50.88
CA GLN A 68 12.10 36.11 -49.77
C GLN A 68 13.12 35.10 -49.17
N THR A 69 14.19 35.64 -48.60
CA THR A 69 15.36 34.92 -48.12
C THR A 69 15.09 34.58 -46.68
N LYS A 70 15.15 33.28 -46.38
CA LYS A 70 14.93 32.74 -45.03
C LYS A 70 16.28 32.48 -44.38
N LEU A 71 16.54 33.10 -43.24
CA LEU A 71 17.69 32.84 -42.39
C LEU A 71 17.27 31.90 -41.25
N TYR A 72 17.87 30.72 -41.23
CA TYR A 72 17.59 29.68 -40.23
C TYR A 72 18.59 29.69 -39.07
N ASP A 73 19.72 30.36 -39.26
CA ASP A 73 20.77 30.49 -38.27
C ASP A 73 20.72 31.88 -37.60
N PRO A 74 20.62 31.97 -36.27
CA PRO A 74 20.62 33.24 -35.55
C PRO A 74 21.89 34.07 -35.79
N ASN A 75 23.08 33.44 -35.83
CA ASN A 75 24.32 34.17 -36.06
C ASN A 75 24.34 34.75 -37.48
N ALA A 76 23.80 34.06 -38.49
CA ALA A 76 23.62 34.60 -39.85
C ALA A 76 22.69 35.83 -39.88
N THR A 77 21.63 35.84 -39.06
CA THR A 77 20.78 37.03 -38.90
C THR A 77 21.54 38.20 -38.28
N VAL A 78 22.34 37.93 -37.24
CA VAL A 78 23.21 38.95 -36.64
C VAL A 78 24.19 39.51 -37.69
N ARG A 79 24.85 38.62 -38.47
CA ARG A 79 25.75 39.03 -39.58
C ARG A 79 25.05 39.98 -40.56
N TYR A 80 23.81 39.67 -40.91
CA TYR A 80 23.00 40.48 -41.82
C TYR A 80 22.67 41.86 -41.26
N LEU A 81 22.10 41.92 -40.05
CA LEU A 81 21.66 43.17 -39.44
C LEU A 81 22.82 44.15 -39.20
N TYR A 82 23.95 43.64 -38.71
CA TYR A 82 25.16 44.45 -38.51
C TYR A 82 25.96 44.72 -39.79
N LYS A 83 25.54 44.18 -40.94
CA LYS A 83 26.22 44.33 -42.24
C LYS A 83 27.73 44.06 -42.15
N ILE A 84 28.13 42.97 -41.50
CA ILE A 84 29.54 42.72 -41.16
C ILE A 84 30.47 42.65 -42.39
N TRP A 85 29.94 42.37 -43.58
CA TRP A 85 30.71 42.38 -44.82
C TRP A 85 31.19 43.78 -45.23
N SER A 86 30.59 44.84 -44.67
CA SER A 86 30.96 46.23 -44.90
C SER A 86 32.06 46.75 -43.96
N LEU A 87 32.47 45.95 -42.97
CA LEU A 87 33.56 46.28 -42.05
C LEU A 87 34.93 46.18 -42.74
N PRO A 88 35.95 46.94 -42.28
CA PRO A 88 37.35 46.73 -42.69
C PRO A 88 37.78 45.28 -42.48
N LEU A 89 38.66 44.75 -43.34
CA LEU A 89 39.02 43.34 -43.36
C LEU A 89 39.52 42.80 -42.00
N GLY A 90 40.33 43.59 -41.27
CA GLY A 90 40.83 43.20 -39.95
C GLY A 90 39.73 43.08 -38.89
N GLU A 91 38.82 44.05 -38.85
CA GLU A 91 37.66 44.05 -37.94
C GLU A 91 36.68 42.94 -38.30
N ARG A 92 36.41 42.75 -39.60
CA ARG A 92 35.57 41.66 -40.10
C ARG A 92 36.12 40.30 -39.70
N LEU A 93 37.42 40.08 -39.84
CA LEU A 93 38.07 38.81 -39.48
C LEU A 93 37.96 38.54 -37.97
N ALA A 94 38.19 39.56 -37.14
CA ALA A 94 38.07 39.43 -35.68
C ALA A 94 36.64 39.03 -35.26
N VAL A 95 35.63 39.68 -35.84
CA VAL A 95 34.22 39.35 -35.57
C VAL A 95 33.88 37.93 -36.05
N GLU A 96 34.28 37.53 -37.25
CA GLU A 96 33.99 36.18 -37.78
C GLU A 96 34.66 35.07 -36.95
N GLN A 97 35.91 35.28 -36.50
CA GLN A 97 36.60 34.32 -35.63
C GLN A 97 35.87 34.12 -34.29
N LEU A 98 35.32 35.19 -33.72
CA LEU A 98 34.55 35.10 -32.49
C LEU A 98 33.22 34.38 -32.69
N LEU A 99 32.49 34.72 -33.76
CA LEU A 99 31.21 34.07 -34.10
C LEU A 99 31.41 32.58 -34.36
N GLU A 100 32.47 32.20 -35.07
CA GLU A 100 32.83 30.80 -35.30
C GLU A 100 33.21 30.08 -34.00
N TRP A 101 33.99 30.73 -33.11
CA TRP A 101 34.33 30.18 -31.81
C TRP A 101 33.08 29.98 -30.93
N GLU A 102 32.18 30.96 -30.93
CA GLU A 102 30.93 30.86 -30.17
C GLU A 102 30.09 29.68 -30.68
N GLU A 103 29.92 29.55 -31.99
CA GLU A 103 29.13 28.48 -32.60
C GLU A 103 29.74 27.08 -32.35
N LYS A 104 31.06 26.94 -32.49
CA LYS A 104 31.76 25.64 -32.38
C LYS A 104 32.15 25.25 -30.96
N CYS A 105 32.23 26.19 -30.03
CA CYS A 105 32.68 25.93 -28.67
C CYS A 105 31.62 26.33 -27.64
N LEU A 106 31.30 27.62 -27.56
CA LEU A 106 30.49 28.13 -26.46
C LEU A 106 29.03 27.65 -26.51
N SER A 107 28.41 27.65 -27.70
CA SER A 107 27.05 27.14 -27.90
C SER A 107 26.93 25.65 -27.58
N ILE A 108 27.99 24.86 -27.82
CA ILE A 108 28.04 23.43 -27.47
C ILE A 108 28.13 23.27 -25.95
N LEU A 109 29.07 23.98 -25.30
CA LEU A 109 29.20 23.97 -23.84
C LEU A 109 27.92 24.43 -23.13
N SER A 110 27.26 25.46 -23.66
CA SER A 110 25.97 25.93 -23.14
C SER A 110 24.84 24.90 -23.28
N ALA A 111 24.90 24.01 -24.28
CA ALA A 111 23.95 22.92 -24.44
C ALA A 111 24.13 21.81 -23.39
N ASP A 112 25.37 21.59 -22.93
CA ASP A 112 25.73 20.60 -21.90
C ASP A 112 25.41 21.07 -20.46
N LYS A 113 25.05 22.35 -20.30
CA LYS A 113 24.52 22.97 -19.06
C LYS A 113 25.49 22.97 -17.86
N GLU A 114 26.79 22.90 -18.11
CA GLU A 114 27.81 23.00 -17.06
C GLU A 114 28.23 24.46 -16.81
N LEU A 115 27.59 25.11 -15.82
CA LEU A 115 27.78 26.53 -15.53
C LEU A 115 29.26 26.95 -15.39
N GLU A 116 30.05 26.23 -14.59
CA GLU A 116 31.45 26.60 -14.33
C GLU A 116 32.32 26.49 -15.60
N ALA A 117 32.08 25.48 -16.44
CA ALA A 117 32.82 25.29 -17.70
C ALA A 117 32.50 26.40 -18.71
N ILE A 118 31.22 26.80 -18.80
CA ILE A 118 30.76 27.91 -19.66
C ILE A 118 31.46 29.22 -19.26
N LEU A 119 31.44 29.56 -17.96
CA LEU A 119 32.05 30.79 -17.46
C LEU A 119 33.58 30.77 -17.64
N THR A 120 34.24 29.65 -17.36
CA THR A 120 35.69 29.48 -17.57
C THR A 120 36.09 29.68 -19.04
N ALA A 121 35.31 29.15 -19.98
CA ALA A 121 35.59 29.30 -21.41
C ALA A 121 35.34 30.74 -21.91
N ALA A 122 34.39 31.45 -21.33
CA ALA A 122 33.97 32.78 -21.77
C ALA A 122 34.83 33.92 -21.20
N GLU A 123 35.35 33.80 -19.98
CA GLU A 123 36.12 34.85 -19.30
C GLU A 123 37.32 35.38 -20.13
N PRO A 124 38.18 34.53 -20.72
CA PRO A 124 39.30 35.01 -21.53
C PRO A 124 38.82 35.68 -22.83
N LYS A 125 37.66 35.29 -23.37
CA LYS A 125 37.14 35.87 -24.61
C LYS A 125 36.59 37.27 -24.38
N VAL A 126 35.89 37.49 -23.27
CA VAL A 126 35.42 38.82 -22.87
C VAL A 126 36.57 39.74 -22.50
N THR A 127 37.60 39.22 -21.82
CA THR A 127 38.81 39.99 -21.47
C THR A 127 39.55 40.53 -22.71
N ASN A 128 39.54 39.78 -23.80
CA ASN A 128 40.24 40.12 -25.05
C ASN A 128 39.39 40.92 -26.06
N LEU A 129 38.17 41.33 -25.70
CA LEU A 129 37.37 42.24 -26.53
C LEU A 129 38.02 43.63 -26.63
N SER A 130 37.71 44.38 -27.69
CA SER A 130 38.21 45.74 -27.83
C SER A 130 37.73 46.64 -26.68
N ALA A 131 38.43 47.73 -26.38
CA ALA A 131 38.06 48.64 -25.29
C ALA A 131 36.64 49.22 -25.44
N ALA A 132 36.19 49.47 -26.68
CA ALA A 132 34.82 49.92 -26.97
C ALA A 132 33.78 48.81 -26.69
N GLU A 133 34.08 47.56 -27.04
CA GLU A 133 33.20 46.42 -26.77
C GLU A 133 33.15 46.07 -25.29
N ASN A 134 34.25 46.26 -24.56
CA ASN A 134 34.30 46.05 -23.12
C ASN A 134 33.51 47.14 -22.36
N ASN A 135 33.30 48.32 -22.97
CA ASN A 135 32.51 49.42 -22.41
C ASN A 135 31.00 49.31 -22.65
N GLY A 136 30.47 48.14 -23.04
CA GLY A 136 29.03 47.92 -23.20
C GLY A 136 28.47 48.34 -24.56
N THR A 137 29.31 48.56 -25.57
CA THR A 137 28.86 48.79 -26.95
C THR A 137 28.17 47.54 -27.49
N VAL A 138 26.94 47.65 -27.97
CA VAL A 138 26.19 46.51 -28.53
C VAL A 138 26.66 46.25 -29.97
N SER A 139 27.78 45.53 -30.11
CA SER A 139 28.36 45.09 -31.39
C SER A 139 27.83 43.70 -31.80
N ALA A 140 28.13 43.26 -33.02
CA ALA A 140 27.82 41.89 -33.46
C ALA A 140 28.44 40.82 -32.55
N ALA A 141 29.70 41.03 -32.14
CA ALA A 141 30.43 40.18 -31.21
C ALA A 141 29.76 40.10 -29.83
N ASN A 142 29.47 41.26 -29.23
CA ASN A 142 28.81 41.34 -27.93
C ASN A 142 27.39 40.78 -27.97
N THR A 143 26.65 40.99 -29.06
CA THR A 143 25.29 40.45 -29.23
C THR A 143 25.28 38.93 -29.19
N VAL A 144 26.22 38.30 -29.90
CA VAL A 144 26.32 36.84 -30.00
C VAL A 144 26.76 36.23 -28.66
N LEU A 145 27.80 36.79 -28.03
CA LEU A 145 28.24 36.33 -26.71
C LEU A 145 27.15 36.53 -25.64
N PHE A 146 26.51 37.71 -25.61
CA PHE A 146 25.47 38.02 -24.66
C PHE A 146 24.28 37.09 -24.81
N GLY A 147 23.79 36.87 -26.03
CA GLY A 147 22.67 35.96 -26.28
C GLY A 147 22.94 34.54 -25.77
N THR A 148 24.16 34.02 -25.96
CA THR A 148 24.56 32.67 -25.52
C THR A 148 24.82 32.57 -24.02
N LEU A 149 25.36 33.63 -23.40
CA LEU A 149 25.72 33.64 -21.97
C LEU A 149 24.60 34.14 -21.05
N TYR A 150 23.59 34.83 -21.59
CA TYR A 150 22.57 35.52 -20.82
C TYR A 150 21.93 34.63 -19.77
N TYR A 151 21.46 33.44 -20.14
CA TYR A 151 20.79 32.54 -19.20
C TYR A 151 21.73 32.01 -18.11
N ALA A 152 22.98 31.69 -18.46
CA ALA A 152 23.98 31.20 -17.51
C ALA A 152 24.33 32.28 -16.49
N LEU A 153 24.55 33.51 -16.94
CA LEU A 153 24.89 34.66 -16.10
C LEU A 153 23.70 35.13 -15.25
N PHE A 154 22.48 35.12 -15.81
CA PHE A 154 21.26 35.49 -15.10
C PHE A 154 20.97 34.57 -13.90
N ASN A 155 21.28 33.27 -14.01
CA ASN A 155 21.03 32.28 -12.95
C ASN A 155 22.25 32.00 -12.05
N ALA A 156 23.40 32.59 -12.34
CA ALA A 156 24.60 32.40 -11.53
C ALA A 156 24.43 33.09 -10.17
N LYS A 157 24.71 32.35 -9.09
CA LYS A 157 24.73 32.95 -7.74
C LYS A 157 25.85 34.00 -7.65
N SER A 158 25.63 35.04 -6.85
CA SER A 158 26.57 36.16 -6.69
C SER A 158 28.00 35.71 -6.33
N ASN A 159 28.14 34.67 -5.51
CA ASN A 159 29.42 34.09 -5.12
C ASN A 159 30.15 33.31 -6.24
N THR A 160 29.45 32.87 -7.28
CA THR A 160 30.07 32.22 -8.45
C THR A 160 30.63 33.29 -9.40
N LEU A 161 29.88 34.38 -9.61
CA LEU A 161 30.27 35.45 -10.54
C LEU A 161 31.49 36.23 -10.08
N THR A 162 31.75 36.33 -8.77
CA THR A 162 32.96 37.00 -8.24
C THR A 162 34.28 36.36 -8.69
N LYS A 163 34.26 35.09 -9.13
CA LYS A 163 35.44 34.42 -9.71
C LYS A 163 35.76 34.87 -11.14
N TYR A 164 34.81 35.51 -11.81
CA TYR A 164 34.86 35.89 -13.23
C TYR A 164 34.57 37.40 -13.37
N PRO A 165 35.47 38.28 -12.85
CA PRO A 165 35.20 39.70 -12.73
C PRO A 165 35.03 40.40 -14.08
N ALA A 166 35.70 39.93 -15.15
CA ALA A 166 35.54 40.54 -16.48
C ALA A 166 34.15 40.24 -17.04
N LEU A 167 33.68 38.99 -16.95
CA LEU A 167 32.31 38.60 -17.33
C LEU A 167 31.27 39.33 -16.50
N GLN A 168 31.46 39.43 -15.18
CA GLN A 168 30.51 40.11 -14.29
C GLN A 168 30.34 41.58 -14.71
N GLN A 169 31.45 42.30 -14.89
CA GLN A 169 31.41 43.71 -15.26
C GLN A 169 30.86 43.93 -16.68
N TRP A 170 31.29 43.10 -17.63
CA TRP A 170 30.81 43.14 -19.02
C TRP A 170 29.31 42.88 -19.11
N TYR A 171 28.81 41.88 -18.36
CA TYR A 171 27.39 41.53 -18.33
C TYR A 171 26.53 42.67 -17.78
N SER A 172 26.92 43.26 -16.65
CA SER A 172 26.22 44.41 -16.06
C SER A 172 26.13 45.59 -17.03
N ARG A 173 27.24 45.94 -17.71
CA ARG A 173 27.25 47.04 -18.69
C ARG A 173 26.34 46.78 -19.89
N LEU A 174 26.32 45.56 -20.42
CA LEU A 174 25.45 45.23 -21.54
C LEU A 174 23.98 45.22 -21.15
N LEU A 175 23.64 44.77 -19.94
CA LEU A 175 22.27 44.84 -19.41
C LEU A 175 21.74 46.28 -19.33
N GLU A 176 22.62 47.23 -19.00
CA GLU A 176 22.28 48.66 -18.93
C GLU A 176 22.15 49.31 -20.32
N SER A 177 22.57 48.63 -21.40
CA SER A 177 22.49 49.19 -22.74
C SER A 177 21.02 49.32 -23.22
N PRO A 178 20.64 50.42 -23.89
CA PRO A 178 19.26 50.63 -24.34
C PRO A 178 18.73 49.52 -25.26
N ALA A 179 19.58 48.99 -26.14
CA ALA A 179 19.18 47.94 -27.09
C ALA A 179 18.89 46.59 -26.40
N VAL A 180 19.70 46.21 -25.40
CA VAL A 180 19.46 44.99 -24.61
C VAL A 180 18.21 45.16 -23.75
N ALA A 181 18.08 46.29 -23.04
CA ALA A 181 16.91 46.58 -22.22
C ALA A 181 15.60 46.54 -23.03
N ALA A 182 15.61 47.03 -24.28
CA ALA A 182 14.46 46.97 -25.19
C ALA A 182 14.17 45.56 -25.73
N ALA A 183 15.18 44.70 -25.87
CA ALA A 183 15.03 43.33 -26.37
C ALA A 183 14.47 42.35 -25.33
N LEU A 184 14.78 42.54 -24.04
CA LEU A 184 14.45 41.60 -22.97
C LEU A 184 12.95 41.36 -22.73
N PRO A 185 12.04 42.35 -22.83
CA PRO A 185 10.60 42.10 -22.71
C PRO A 185 10.05 41.20 -23.83
N ALA A 186 10.48 41.44 -25.07
CA ALA A 186 10.13 40.61 -26.21
C ALA A 186 10.72 39.20 -26.08
N TYR A 187 11.95 39.07 -25.58
CA TYR A 187 12.56 37.77 -25.28
C TYR A 187 11.77 36.99 -24.22
N SER A 188 11.50 37.62 -23.07
CA SER A 188 10.78 37.00 -21.95
C SER A 188 9.35 36.58 -22.31
N SER A 189 8.70 37.30 -23.23
CA SER A 189 7.35 36.97 -23.71
C SER A 189 7.32 35.78 -24.69
N ASN A 190 8.49 35.33 -25.16
CA ASN A 190 8.63 34.31 -26.19
C ASN A 190 9.49 33.11 -25.75
N VAL A 191 9.81 33.02 -24.45
CA VAL A 191 10.65 32.00 -23.85
C VAL A 191 10.06 31.55 -22.51
N VAL A 192 10.14 30.25 -22.21
CA VAL A 192 9.61 29.66 -20.97
C VAL A 192 10.71 29.55 -19.91
N ASN A 193 10.46 30.07 -18.71
CA ASN A 193 11.38 29.91 -17.58
C ASN A 193 11.53 28.43 -17.17
N VAL A 194 12.75 28.03 -16.80
CA VAL A 194 13.02 26.69 -16.28
C VAL A 194 12.86 26.76 -14.77
N LEU A 195 11.89 26.01 -14.24
CA LEU A 195 11.73 25.90 -12.80
C LEU A 195 12.81 24.97 -12.26
N VAL A 196 13.43 25.38 -11.15
CA VAL A 196 14.35 24.54 -10.40
C VAL A 196 13.54 23.81 -9.34
N ARG A 197 13.60 22.48 -9.33
CA ARG A 197 12.93 21.67 -8.33
C ARG A 197 13.58 21.84 -6.97
N GLU A 198 12.80 22.32 -6.01
CA GLU A 198 13.19 22.33 -4.61
C GLU A 198 13.15 20.92 -4.02
N GLU A 199 14.06 20.65 -3.07
CA GLU A 199 14.03 19.42 -2.30
C GLU A 199 12.88 19.47 -1.29
N ALA A 200 12.11 18.39 -1.19
CA ALA A 200 11.03 18.28 -0.23
C ALA A 200 11.61 18.14 1.20
N THR A 201 11.25 19.07 2.08
CA THR A 201 11.72 19.16 3.47
C THR A 201 10.53 19.35 4.41
N LEU A 202 10.77 19.35 5.73
CA LEU A 202 9.71 19.67 6.69
C LEU A 202 9.37 21.16 6.67
N GLU A 203 10.33 22.01 6.31
CA GLU A 203 10.19 23.47 6.28
C GLU A 203 9.30 23.97 5.14
N ASN A 204 9.32 23.28 3.99
CA ASN A 204 8.49 23.61 2.84
C ASN A 204 7.23 22.72 2.71
N ARG A 205 6.91 22.00 3.79
CA ARG A 205 5.63 21.29 3.96
C ARG A 205 4.55 22.26 4.40
N ASN A 206 3.65 22.62 3.48
CA ASN A 206 2.45 23.42 3.80
C ASN A 206 1.20 22.54 3.87
N VAL A 207 0.93 21.94 5.03
CA VAL A 207 -0.20 21.03 5.27
C VAL A 207 -0.93 21.43 6.55
N ASN A 208 -2.24 21.23 6.62
CA ASN A 208 -2.96 21.33 7.89
C ASN A 208 -2.47 20.24 8.87
N MET A 209 -1.76 20.64 9.92
CA MET A 209 -1.19 19.69 10.88
C MET A 209 -2.21 19.19 11.91
N ALA A 210 -3.41 19.78 12.01
CA ALA A 210 -4.46 19.32 12.93
C ALA A 210 -4.96 17.90 12.59
N ILE A 211 -4.80 17.48 11.33
CA ILE A 211 -5.17 16.15 10.87
C ILE A 211 -4.01 15.16 10.91
N ALA A 212 -2.82 15.54 11.37
CA ALA A 212 -1.68 14.63 11.41
C ALA A 212 -1.96 13.50 12.42
N TYR A 213 -1.77 12.26 11.98
CA TYR A 213 -1.91 11.07 12.79
C TYR A 213 -0.52 10.55 13.17
N SER A 214 -0.37 10.21 14.45
CA SER A 214 0.81 9.54 14.97
C SER A 214 0.37 8.42 15.89
N PHE A 215 0.91 7.24 15.67
CA PHE A 215 0.71 6.07 16.52
C PHE A 215 2.04 5.68 17.14
N ASP A 216 2.08 5.66 18.47
CA ASP A 216 3.24 5.20 19.23
C ASP A 216 2.96 3.78 19.76
N PRO A 217 3.53 2.74 19.14
CA PRO A 217 3.33 1.36 19.59
C PRO A 217 3.98 1.06 20.95
N SER A 218 4.82 1.96 21.49
CA SER A 218 5.47 1.77 22.80
C SER A 218 4.62 2.22 23.98
N LYS A 219 3.59 3.03 23.74
CA LYS A 219 2.72 3.58 24.79
C LYS A 219 1.72 2.52 25.25
N ILE A 220 1.60 2.32 26.57
CA ILE A 220 0.51 1.53 27.14
C ILE A 220 -0.81 2.28 26.97
N ILE A 221 -1.78 1.61 26.34
CA ILE A 221 -3.10 2.14 26.03
C ILE A 221 -4.08 1.65 27.10
N LEU A 222 -4.67 2.61 27.83
CA LEU A 222 -5.72 2.37 28.82
C LEU A 222 -6.98 3.11 28.42
N PRO A 223 -8.18 2.67 28.83
CA PRO A 223 -9.43 3.38 28.56
C PRO A 223 -9.39 4.78 29.14
N GLU A 224 -9.90 5.74 28.36
CA GLU A 224 -10.00 7.15 28.73
C GLU A 224 -11.49 7.48 28.97
N PRO A 225 -11.85 8.01 30.15
CA PRO A 225 -13.23 8.38 30.44
C PRO A 225 -13.80 9.38 29.42
N GLY A 226 -15.00 9.11 28.91
CA GLY A 226 -15.67 9.97 27.90
C GLY A 226 -15.13 9.83 26.48
N ALA A 227 -14.05 9.08 26.26
CA ALA A 227 -13.58 8.71 24.92
C ALA A 227 -14.26 7.43 24.42
N LYS A 228 -14.22 7.21 23.11
CA LYS A 228 -14.66 5.94 22.51
C LYS A 228 -13.55 4.90 22.67
N ASN A 229 -13.64 4.06 23.71
CA ASN A 229 -12.68 2.99 23.98
C ASN A 229 -13.07 1.70 23.25
N VAL A 230 -12.21 1.23 22.35
CA VAL A 230 -12.46 0.09 21.47
C VAL A 230 -11.45 -1.00 21.76
N LEU A 231 -11.93 -2.09 22.37
CA LEU A 231 -11.15 -3.29 22.58
C LEU A 231 -11.36 -4.24 21.41
N ILE A 232 -10.30 -4.65 20.74
CA ILE A 232 -10.36 -5.51 19.58
C ILE A 232 -9.60 -6.80 19.88
N THR A 233 -10.25 -7.93 19.63
CA THR A 233 -9.60 -9.23 19.69
C THR A 233 -9.76 -9.97 18.37
N SER A 234 -8.74 -10.73 18.03
CA SER A 234 -8.81 -11.72 16.96
C SER A 234 -8.69 -13.11 17.55
N ALA A 235 -9.44 -14.07 17.00
CA ALA A 235 -9.36 -15.47 17.41
C ALA A 235 -7.91 -15.93 17.51
N LEU A 236 -7.54 -16.47 18.67
CA LEU A 236 -6.19 -16.94 18.94
C LEU A 236 -5.84 -18.08 17.97
N PRO A 237 -4.89 -17.90 17.04
CA PRO A 237 -4.42 -18.98 16.20
C PRO A 237 -3.81 -20.10 17.06
N TYR A 238 -4.21 -21.34 16.74
CA TYR A 238 -3.63 -22.51 17.39
C TYR A 238 -2.16 -22.69 17.00
N VAL A 239 -1.28 -22.78 17.98
CA VAL A 239 0.17 -22.61 17.79
C VAL A 239 0.81 -23.71 16.93
N ASN A 240 0.28 -24.93 16.93
CA ASN A 240 0.98 -26.07 16.34
C ASN A 240 0.92 -26.14 14.78
N ASN A 241 0.36 -25.10 14.13
CA ASN A 241 0.13 -25.07 12.69
C ASN A 241 0.47 -23.71 12.07
N VAL A 242 1.22 -23.73 10.97
CA VAL A 242 1.45 -22.53 10.16
C VAL A 242 0.10 -22.02 9.64
N PRO A 243 -0.25 -20.73 9.85
CA PRO A 243 -1.51 -20.18 9.39
C PRO A 243 -1.52 -20.07 7.86
N HIS A 244 -2.61 -20.47 7.22
CA HIS A 244 -2.86 -20.22 5.81
C HIS A 244 -3.61 -18.90 5.59
N LEU A 245 -3.73 -18.46 4.33
CA LEU A 245 -4.38 -17.18 3.99
C LEU A 245 -5.82 -17.09 4.53
N GLY A 246 -6.55 -18.21 4.49
CA GLY A 246 -7.89 -18.33 5.06
C GLY A 246 -7.96 -18.05 6.57
N ASN A 247 -6.99 -18.51 7.37
CA ASN A 247 -6.97 -18.19 8.80
C ASN A 247 -6.78 -16.69 9.03
N MET A 248 -5.87 -16.07 8.27
CA MET A 248 -5.56 -14.66 8.41
C MET A 248 -6.74 -13.77 8.00
N VAL A 249 -7.30 -13.96 6.79
CA VAL A 249 -8.44 -13.14 6.34
C VAL A 249 -9.67 -13.34 7.23
N GLY A 250 -9.87 -14.54 7.76
CA GLY A 250 -11.01 -14.85 8.63
C GLY A 250 -10.90 -14.26 10.04
N SER A 251 -9.70 -13.91 10.51
CA SER A 251 -9.53 -13.31 11.84
C SER A 251 -8.53 -12.15 11.85
N THR A 252 -7.22 -12.42 11.85
CA THR A 252 -6.20 -11.44 12.23
C THR A 252 -6.07 -10.28 11.25
N LEU A 253 -6.17 -10.54 9.94
CA LEU A 253 -6.14 -9.49 8.93
C LEU A 253 -7.43 -8.63 8.97
N SER A 254 -8.59 -9.24 9.20
CA SER A 254 -9.85 -8.49 9.33
C SER A 254 -9.87 -7.59 10.56
N ALA A 255 -9.39 -8.10 11.70
CA ALA A 255 -9.26 -7.32 12.92
C ALA A 255 -8.26 -6.16 12.77
N ASP A 256 -7.12 -6.40 12.11
CA ASP A 256 -6.13 -5.35 11.85
C ASP A 256 -6.70 -4.18 11.03
N VAL A 257 -7.49 -4.49 10.00
CA VAL A 257 -8.16 -3.46 9.19
C VAL A 257 -9.07 -2.60 10.07
N PHE A 258 -9.92 -3.24 10.90
CA PHE A 258 -10.81 -2.49 11.78
C PHE A 258 -10.04 -1.72 12.87
N ALA A 259 -8.96 -2.28 13.41
CA ALA A 259 -8.11 -1.60 14.39
C ALA A 259 -7.47 -0.33 13.80
N ARG A 260 -6.90 -0.43 12.60
CA ARG A 260 -6.35 0.72 11.87
C ARG A 260 -7.41 1.77 11.59
N TYR A 261 -8.58 1.36 11.11
CA TYR A 261 -9.71 2.25 10.89
C TYR A 261 -10.14 2.96 12.19
N SER A 262 -10.28 2.22 13.29
CA SER A 262 -10.64 2.76 14.60
C SER A 262 -9.64 3.80 15.08
N ARG A 263 -8.34 3.54 14.93
CA ARG A 263 -7.29 4.49 15.33
C ARG A 263 -7.28 5.76 14.48
N ILE A 264 -7.40 5.65 13.15
CA ILE A 264 -7.44 6.86 12.28
C ILE A 264 -8.74 7.66 12.43
N ARG A 265 -9.80 7.09 13.00
CA ARG A 265 -10.99 7.84 13.46
C ARG A 265 -10.80 8.53 14.81
N GLY A 266 -9.61 8.40 15.43
CA GLY A 266 -9.30 9.00 16.72
C GLY A 266 -9.83 8.23 17.93
N ASN A 267 -10.29 6.98 17.76
CA ASN A 267 -10.76 6.17 18.89
C ASN A 267 -9.57 5.62 19.68
N ASN A 268 -9.74 5.56 21.00
CA ASN A 268 -8.79 4.90 21.88
C ASN A 268 -8.88 3.38 21.69
N THR A 269 -7.92 2.79 20.98
CA THR A 269 -8.04 1.44 20.43
C THR A 269 -6.96 0.53 20.98
N LEU A 270 -7.35 -0.60 21.57
CA LEU A 270 -6.44 -1.67 21.97
C LEU A 270 -6.74 -2.95 21.17
N TYR A 271 -5.80 -3.41 20.36
CA TYR A 271 -5.88 -4.61 19.54
C TYR A 271 -4.95 -5.71 20.06
N ILE A 272 -5.56 -6.75 20.63
CA ILE A 272 -4.89 -7.89 21.27
C ILE A 272 -5.11 -9.18 20.48
N CYS A 273 -4.05 -9.98 20.38
CA CYS A 273 -4.12 -11.37 19.95
C CYS A 273 -2.94 -12.15 20.55
N GLY A 274 -2.83 -13.42 20.21
CA GLY A 274 -1.75 -14.28 20.66
C GLY A 274 -1.93 -15.70 20.17
N THR A 275 -1.04 -16.59 20.57
CA THR A 275 -1.15 -18.02 20.25
C THR A 275 -1.90 -18.78 21.31
N ASP A 276 -2.82 -19.66 20.88
CA ASP A 276 -3.43 -20.68 21.73
C ASP A 276 -2.54 -21.94 21.73
N GLU A 277 -2.05 -22.31 22.91
CA GLU A 277 -0.90 -23.19 23.07
C GLU A 277 -1.20 -24.52 23.77
N TYR A 278 -2.34 -24.63 24.46
CA TYR A 278 -2.65 -25.81 25.27
C TYR A 278 -3.39 -26.90 24.49
N GLY A 279 -3.56 -28.06 25.13
CA GLY A 279 -4.40 -29.13 24.61
C GLY A 279 -3.66 -30.27 23.90
N THR A 280 -4.42 -31.32 23.58
CA THR A 280 -3.91 -32.62 23.12
C THR A 280 -3.11 -32.53 21.83
N THR A 281 -3.51 -31.65 20.91
CA THR A 281 -2.86 -31.51 19.60
C THR A 281 -1.47 -30.88 19.69
N THR A 282 -1.19 -30.07 20.71
CA THR A 282 0.17 -29.61 21.03
C THR A 282 1.01 -30.78 21.53
N GLU A 283 0.50 -31.60 22.48
CA GLU A 283 1.24 -32.78 22.97
C GLU A 283 1.58 -33.76 21.84
N ILE A 284 0.61 -34.06 20.95
CA ILE A 284 0.83 -34.94 19.80
C ILE A 284 1.92 -34.37 18.89
N LYS A 285 1.82 -33.09 18.52
CA LYS A 285 2.78 -32.47 17.61
C LYS A 285 4.18 -32.37 18.22
N ALA A 286 4.26 -32.10 19.53
CA ALA A 286 5.52 -32.06 20.26
C ALA A 286 6.19 -33.45 20.27
N LEU A 287 5.42 -34.52 20.46
CA LEU A 287 5.92 -35.90 20.35
C LEU A 287 6.40 -36.23 18.93
N GLU A 288 5.63 -35.87 17.90
CA GLU A 288 6.02 -36.07 16.49
C GLU A 288 7.34 -35.36 16.14
N GLU A 289 7.52 -34.12 16.62
CA GLU A 289 8.73 -33.32 16.37
C GLU A 289 9.86 -33.59 17.37
N LYS A 290 9.64 -34.48 18.35
CA LYS A 290 10.59 -34.80 19.43
C LYS A 290 11.03 -33.56 20.23
N LEU A 291 10.07 -32.68 20.54
CA LEU A 291 10.25 -31.47 21.34
C LEU A 291 9.40 -31.56 22.62
N SER A 292 9.73 -30.75 23.63
CA SER A 292 8.76 -30.47 24.70
C SER A 292 7.61 -29.60 24.17
N CYS A 293 6.46 -29.61 24.84
CA CYS A 293 5.33 -28.75 24.44
C CYS A 293 5.73 -27.27 24.44
N GLN A 294 6.45 -26.81 25.48
CA GLN A 294 6.96 -25.43 25.54
C GLN A 294 7.88 -25.11 24.34
N GLN A 295 8.82 -25.99 24.00
CA GLN A 295 9.73 -25.78 22.86
C GLN A 295 8.98 -25.71 21.53
N LEU A 296 7.96 -26.56 21.34
CA LEU A 296 7.11 -26.51 20.15
C LEU A 296 6.36 -25.16 20.09
N CYS A 297 5.73 -24.77 21.20
CA CYS A 297 4.99 -23.52 21.27
C CYS A 297 5.90 -22.31 21.01
N ASP A 298 7.11 -22.29 21.58
CA ASP A 298 8.07 -21.19 21.38
C ASP A 298 8.45 -21.05 19.91
N LYS A 299 8.80 -22.17 19.27
CA LYS A 299 9.13 -22.22 17.84
C LYS A 299 8.02 -21.65 16.97
N TYR A 300 6.78 -22.08 17.21
CA TYR A 300 5.66 -21.68 16.37
C TYR A 300 5.10 -20.30 16.73
N HIS A 301 5.13 -19.87 17.99
CA HIS A 301 4.78 -18.51 18.36
C HIS A 301 5.64 -17.49 17.62
N THR A 302 6.97 -17.70 17.58
CA THR A 302 7.89 -16.89 16.79
C THR A 302 7.52 -16.90 15.30
N LEU A 303 7.23 -18.08 14.74
CA LEU A 303 6.84 -18.20 13.33
C LEU A 303 5.53 -17.43 13.02
N HIS A 304 4.52 -17.51 13.89
CA HIS A 304 3.28 -16.75 13.74
C HIS A 304 3.56 -15.25 13.75
N LYS A 305 4.36 -14.79 14.73
CA LYS A 305 4.74 -13.38 14.82
C LYS A 305 5.46 -12.89 13.57
N GLU A 306 6.45 -13.64 13.07
CA GLU A 306 7.17 -13.29 11.83
C GLU A 306 6.23 -13.16 10.62
N ILE A 307 5.26 -14.07 10.48
CA ILE A 307 4.25 -14.03 9.41
C ILE A 307 3.41 -12.77 9.54
N TYR A 308 2.88 -12.49 10.74
CA TYR A 308 2.00 -11.36 10.96
C TYR A 308 2.71 -10.01 10.84
N ASP A 309 3.96 -9.92 11.28
CA ASP A 309 4.81 -8.75 11.09
C ASP A 309 5.06 -8.50 9.59
N TRP A 310 5.29 -9.54 8.79
CA TRP A 310 5.42 -9.41 7.33
C TRP A 310 4.12 -8.94 6.66
N PHE A 311 2.97 -9.46 7.11
CA PHE A 311 1.64 -9.01 6.68
C PHE A 311 1.22 -7.64 7.26
N LYS A 312 2.09 -6.98 8.03
CA LYS A 312 1.86 -5.66 8.63
C LYS A 312 0.66 -5.62 9.58
N LEU A 313 0.43 -6.71 10.33
CA LEU A 313 -0.61 -6.70 11.36
C LEU A 313 -0.14 -5.87 12.56
N SER A 314 -0.95 -4.90 12.96
CA SER A 314 -0.63 -3.88 13.96
C SER A 314 -1.20 -4.21 15.33
N PHE A 315 -0.86 -5.38 15.87
CA PHE A 315 -1.19 -5.71 17.25
C PHE A 315 -0.53 -4.71 18.20
N ASP A 316 -1.28 -4.23 19.19
CA ASP A 316 -0.69 -3.49 20.31
C ASP A 316 0.09 -4.45 21.22
N TYR A 317 -0.38 -5.69 21.34
CA TYR A 317 0.35 -6.78 21.95
C TYR A 317 -0.04 -8.14 21.37
N PHE A 318 0.96 -8.94 20.98
CA PHE A 318 0.79 -10.31 20.50
C PHE A 318 1.36 -11.29 21.53
N GLY A 319 0.49 -11.82 22.40
CA GLY A 319 0.87 -12.64 23.55
C GLY A 319 0.68 -14.14 23.34
N ARG A 320 0.52 -14.86 24.46
CA ARG A 320 0.53 -16.33 24.55
C ARG A 320 -0.38 -16.80 25.68
N THR A 321 -1.03 -17.96 25.52
CA THR A 321 -1.81 -18.55 26.62
C THR A 321 -0.95 -19.31 27.63
N SER A 322 0.28 -19.70 27.32
CA SER A 322 1.16 -20.43 28.25
C SER A 322 1.90 -19.53 29.25
N THR A 323 1.17 -18.68 30.01
CA THR A 323 1.76 -17.70 30.94
C THR A 323 1.26 -17.86 32.37
N LYS A 324 1.99 -17.28 33.34
CA LYS A 324 1.57 -17.26 34.74
C LYS A 324 0.24 -16.52 34.93
N LYS A 325 0.06 -15.39 34.25
CA LYS A 325 -1.20 -14.61 34.29
C LYS A 325 -2.39 -15.42 33.75
N GLN A 326 -2.20 -16.27 32.72
CA GLN A 326 -3.25 -17.20 32.28
C GLN A 326 -3.65 -18.12 33.43
N THR A 327 -2.69 -18.79 34.09
CA THR A 327 -2.99 -19.69 35.20
C THR A 327 -3.76 -18.98 36.31
N GLU A 328 -3.29 -17.81 36.73
CA GLU A 328 -3.91 -17.02 37.80
C GLU A 328 -5.35 -16.62 37.45
N ILE A 329 -5.59 -16.08 36.25
CA ILE A 329 -6.90 -15.56 35.84
C ILE A 329 -7.89 -16.71 35.58
N VAL A 330 -7.45 -17.78 34.92
CA VAL A 330 -8.30 -18.97 34.67
C VAL A 330 -8.72 -19.61 35.98
N GLN A 331 -7.79 -19.79 36.92
CA GLN A 331 -8.10 -20.34 38.24
C GLN A 331 -9.03 -19.41 39.02
N GLY A 332 -8.83 -18.09 38.95
CA GLY A 332 -9.70 -17.10 39.58
C GLY A 332 -11.14 -17.17 39.06
N ILE A 333 -11.33 -17.13 37.74
CA ILE A 333 -12.64 -17.26 37.08
C ILE A 333 -13.30 -18.58 37.44
N PHE A 334 -12.54 -19.69 37.37
CA PHE A 334 -13.06 -21.01 37.72
C PHE A 334 -13.56 -21.07 39.17
N LEU A 335 -12.77 -20.57 40.13
CA LEU A 335 -13.14 -20.59 41.55
C LEU A 335 -14.40 -19.77 41.81
N GLN A 336 -14.56 -18.63 41.14
CA GLN A 336 -15.79 -17.82 41.22
C GLN A 336 -16.99 -18.60 40.68
N CYS A 337 -16.89 -19.20 39.49
CA CYS A 337 -17.95 -20.04 38.92
C CYS A 337 -18.31 -21.23 39.84
N TYR A 338 -17.30 -21.85 40.45
CA TYR A 338 -17.47 -22.96 41.39
C TYR A 338 -18.19 -22.52 42.67
N GLN A 339 -17.76 -21.40 43.27
CA GLN A 339 -18.36 -20.83 44.49
C GLN A 339 -19.81 -20.35 44.26
N ASN A 340 -20.10 -19.84 43.07
CA ASN A 340 -21.46 -19.45 42.67
C ASN A 340 -22.34 -20.66 42.29
N GLY A 341 -21.80 -21.88 42.38
CA GLY A 341 -22.54 -23.12 42.19
C GLY A 341 -22.90 -23.40 40.73
N TYR A 342 -22.12 -22.93 39.76
CA TYR A 342 -22.29 -23.20 38.32
C TYR A 342 -21.37 -24.31 37.79
N VAL A 343 -20.66 -25.01 38.68
CA VAL A 343 -19.78 -26.12 38.33
C VAL A 343 -20.26 -27.39 39.01
N SER A 344 -20.49 -28.44 38.23
CA SER A 344 -20.83 -29.77 38.71
C SER A 344 -19.69 -30.77 38.47
N SER A 345 -19.69 -31.89 39.19
CA SER A 345 -18.72 -32.97 38.98
C SER A 345 -19.40 -34.28 38.62
N SER A 346 -18.87 -35.00 37.62
CA SER A 346 -19.33 -36.32 37.23
C SER A 346 -18.16 -37.21 36.83
N SER A 347 -18.31 -38.52 36.98
CA SER A 347 -17.32 -39.52 36.59
C SER A 347 -17.60 -40.08 35.20
N MET A 348 -16.55 -40.42 34.46
CA MET A 348 -16.61 -41.02 33.13
C MET A 348 -15.65 -42.20 33.03
N GLU A 349 -16.07 -43.26 32.35
CA GLU A 349 -15.19 -44.38 32.02
C GLU A 349 -14.34 -44.03 30.80
N MET A 350 -13.01 -44.11 30.94
CA MET A 350 -12.08 -43.79 29.86
C MET A 350 -10.94 -44.81 29.76
N PRO A 351 -10.37 -45.01 28.55
CA PRO A 351 -9.17 -45.82 28.38
C PRO A 351 -7.96 -45.21 29.11
N PHE A 352 -7.25 -46.03 29.85
CA PHE A 352 -6.05 -45.68 30.61
C PHE A 352 -4.89 -46.58 30.17
N CYS A 353 -3.77 -45.97 29.82
CA CYS A 353 -2.54 -46.71 29.55
C CYS A 353 -1.70 -46.80 30.83
N GLU A 354 -1.45 -48.02 31.31
CA GLU A 354 -0.69 -48.28 32.52
C GLU A 354 0.80 -47.98 32.37
N THR A 355 1.35 -48.16 31.17
CA THR A 355 2.77 -47.91 30.88
C THR A 355 3.03 -46.42 30.70
N CYS A 356 2.19 -45.71 29.94
CA CYS A 356 2.25 -44.25 29.84
C CYS A 356 1.78 -43.51 31.11
N ASN A 357 1.13 -44.24 32.03
CA ASN A 357 0.51 -43.74 33.25
C ASN A 357 -0.39 -42.51 33.00
N ARG A 358 -1.31 -42.62 32.04
CA ARG A 358 -2.26 -41.56 31.68
C ARG A 358 -3.55 -42.10 31.08
N PHE A 359 -4.63 -41.34 31.22
CA PHE A 359 -5.81 -41.52 30.37
C PHE A 359 -5.49 -41.13 28.93
N LEU A 360 -6.11 -41.85 27.99
CA LEU A 360 -5.94 -41.65 26.56
C LEU A 360 -7.16 -40.92 26.02
N ALA A 361 -6.93 -39.74 25.42
CA ALA A 361 -7.92 -39.13 24.55
C ALA A 361 -8.17 -40.05 23.35
N ASP A 362 -9.35 -39.95 22.72
CA ASP A 362 -9.73 -40.80 21.58
C ASP A 362 -8.67 -40.86 20.47
N ARG A 363 -7.96 -39.75 20.23
CA ARG A 363 -6.86 -39.66 19.24
C ARG A 363 -5.60 -40.47 19.59
N PHE A 364 -5.46 -40.87 20.84
CA PHE A 364 -4.38 -41.74 21.33
C PHE A 364 -4.82 -43.21 21.43
N VAL A 365 -6.05 -43.53 21.03
CA VAL A 365 -6.58 -44.89 21.00
C VAL A 365 -6.82 -45.29 19.55
N GLU A 366 -6.25 -46.41 19.15
CA GLU A 366 -6.48 -47.03 17.84
C GLU A 366 -6.84 -48.51 18.04
N GLY A 367 -7.57 -49.10 17.12
CA GLY A 367 -7.98 -50.49 17.23
C GLY A 367 -8.89 -50.95 16.10
N THR A 368 -9.40 -52.16 16.22
CA THR A 368 -10.30 -52.74 15.23
C THR A 368 -11.71 -52.18 15.39
N CYS A 369 -12.28 -51.65 14.31
CA CYS A 369 -13.62 -51.10 14.27
C CYS A 369 -14.67 -52.16 14.61
N PRO A 370 -15.52 -51.94 15.62
CA PRO A 370 -16.56 -52.90 16.01
C PRO A 370 -17.69 -53.03 14.96
N ARG A 371 -17.76 -52.11 13.98
CA ARG A 371 -18.79 -52.08 12.95
C ARG A 371 -18.39 -52.79 11.65
N CYS A 372 -17.17 -52.56 11.18
CA CYS A 372 -16.73 -53.03 9.86
C CYS A 372 -15.44 -53.87 9.87
N GLY A 373 -14.82 -54.07 11.04
CA GLY A 373 -13.58 -54.85 11.18
C GLY A 373 -12.32 -54.16 10.66
N TYR A 374 -12.35 -52.86 10.36
CA TYR A 374 -11.15 -52.10 9.98
C TYR A 374 -10.17 -52.02 11.16
N ASP A 375 -8.96 -52.57 11.01
CA ASP A 375 -8.02 -52.83 12.11
C ASP A 375 -7.33 -51.59 12.72
N ASP A 376 -7.48 -50.43 12.10
CA ASP A 376 -6.80 -49.18 12.46
C ASP A 376 -7.79 -48.00 12.61
N ALA A 377 -8.97 -48.29 13.17
CA ALA A 377 -9.94 -47.27 13.52
C ALA A 377 -9.47 -46.44 14.72
N ARG A 378 -9.77 -45.13 14.69
CA ARG A 378 -9.48 -44.21 15.79
C ARG A 378 -10.55 -44.29 16.86
N GLY A 379 -10.23 -43.87 18.09
CA GLY A 379 -11.13 -43.91 19.23
C GLY A 379 -12.43 -43.10 19.07
N ASP A 380 -12.48 -42.16 18.12
CA ASP A 380 -13.63 -41.28 17.87
C ASP A 380 -14.40 -41.66 16.60
N GLN A 381 -13.70 -42.21 15.60
CA GLN A 381 -14.25 -42.46 14.28
C GLN A 381 -13.47 -43.55 13.54
N CYS A 382 -14.19 -44.42 12.83
CA CYS A 382 -13.58 -45.32 11.86
C CYS A 382 -13.42 -44.63 10.50
N ASP A 383 -12.20 -44.51 10.00
CA ASP A 383 -11.92 -43.85 8.71
C ASP A 383 -12.39 -44.67 7.49
N ASN A 384 -12.69 -45.97 7.66
CA ASN A 384 -13.18 -46.82 6.57
C ASN A 384 -14.70 -46.74 6.38
N CYS A 385 -15.48 -46.85 7.47
CA CYS A 385 -16.95 -46.84 7.39
C CYS A 385 -17.60 -45.55 7.90
N ASN A 386 -16.81 -44.57 8.34
CA ASN A 386 -17.24 -43.29 8.92
C ASN A 386 -18.13 -43.41 10.16
N ALA A 387 -18.22 -44.58 10.79
CA ALA A 387 -18.97 -44.75 12.02
C ALA A 387 -18.29 -43.98 13.16
N MET A 388 -19.06 -43.15 13.86
CA MET A 388 -18.68 -42.59 15.15
C MET A 388 -18.74 -43.71 16.20
N ILE A 389 -17.65 -43.87 16.94
CA ILE A 389 -17.48 -44.93 17.94
C ILE A 389 -16.87 -44.31 19.19
N ASN A 390 -17.11 -44.93 20.35
CA ASN A 390 -16.39 -44.58 21.56
C ASN A 390 -15.09 -45.38 21.65
N ALA A 391 -14.04 -44.81 22.20
CA ALA A 391 -12.75 -45.49 22.32
C ALA A 391 -12.84 -46.78 23.18
N THR A 392 -13.82 -46.85 24.08
CA THR A 392 -14.14 -48.02 24.89
C THR A 392 -14.78 -49.17 24.10
N GLU A 393 -15.32 -48.90 22.91
CA GLU A 393 -15.96 -49.88 22.02
C GLU A 393 -14.97 -50.52 21.02
N LEU A 394 -13.75 -49.99 20.91
CA LEU A 394 -12.74 -50.53 19.99
C LEU A 394 -12.32 -51.95 20.38
N ILE A 395 -12.36 -52.85 19.40
CA ILE A 395 -11.84 -54.22 19.54
C ILE A 395 -10.32 -54.14 19.45
N ASN A 396 -9.59 -54.90 20.29
CA ASN A 396 -8.12 -54.87 20.32
C ASN A 396 -7.56 -53.44 20.39
N ALA A 397 -8.17 -52.59 21.23
CA ALA A 397 -7.70 -51.23 21.46
C ALA A 397 -6.21 -51.23 21.86
N ARG A 398 -5.47 -50.29 21.31
CA ARG A 398 -4.04 -50.07 21.49
C ARG A 398 -3.80 -48.59 21.75
N CYS A 399 -2.86 -48.30 22.64
CA CYS A 399 -2.37 -46.95 22.85
C CYS A 399 -1.43 -46.58 21.69
N LYS A 400 -1.71 -45.47 21.01
CA LYS A 400 -0.88 -44.98 19.91
C LYS A 400 0.55 -44.59 20.31
N ILE A 401 0.79 -44.37 21.62
CA ILE A 401 2.09 -43.92 22.15
C ILE A 401 3.04 -45.11 22.32
N ASP A 402 2.57 -46.22 22.87
CA ASP A 402 3.41 -47.37 23.25
C ASP A 402 2.96 -48.72 22.69
N GLY A 403 1.83 -48.77 21.98
CA GLY A 403 1.24 -49.97 21.38
C GLY A 403 0.51 -50.90 22.36
N ASN A 404 0.54 -50.63 23.67
CA ASN A 404 -0.05 -51.51 24.67
C ASN A 404 -1.58 -51.39 24.73
N ARG A 405 -2.25 -52.46 25.19
CA ARG A 405 -3.71 -52.45 25.38
C ARG A 405 -4.08 -51.55 26.57
N PRO A 406 -4.94 -50.52 26.39
CA PRO A 406 -5.42 -49.72 27.50
C PRO A 406 -6.49 -50.47 28.32
N VAL A 407 -6.56 -50.17 29.61
CA VAL A 407 -7.59 -50.65 30.55
C VAL A 407 -8.64 -49.57 30.77
N ILE A 408 -9.90 -49.92 30.99
CA ILE A 408 -10.93 -48.92 31.30
C ILE A 408 -10.84 -48.55 32.78
N ARG A 409 -10.79 -47.26 33.08
CA ARG A 409 -10.81 -46.72 34.45
C ARG A 409 -11.79 -45.55 34.54
N GLU A 410 -12.33 -45.35 35.73
CA GLU A 410 -13.18 -44.21 36.06
C GLU A 410 -12.33 -42.95 36.28
N SER A 411 -12.74 -41.83 35.67
CA SER A 411 -12.07 -40.54 35.75
C SER A 411 -13.09 -39.46 36.14
N LYS A 412 -12.83 -38.73 37.23
CA LYS A 412 -13.69 -37.63 37.68
C LYS A 412 -13.43 -36.37 36.85
N HIS A 413 -14.49 -35.69 36.42
CA HIS A 413 -14.45 -34.47 35.63
C HIS A 413 -15.37 -33.39 36.17
N LEU A 414 -14.99 -32.13 35.91
CA LEU A 414 -15.82 -30.96 36.19
C LEU A 414 -16.54 -30.49 34.92
N PHE A 415 -17.73 -29.94 35.11
CA PHE A 415 -18.62 -29.43 34.07
C PHE A 415 -19.08 -28.03 34.41
N LEU A 416 -19.11 -27.14 33.43
CA LEU A 416 -19.80 -25.86 33.53
C LEU A 416 -21.27 -26.08 33.18
N ASP A 417 -22.18 -25.74 34.10
CA ASP A 417 -23.63 -25.93 33.98
C ASP A 417 -24.27 -24.88 33.05
N LEU A 418 -23.97 -24.97 31.75
CA LEU A 418 -24.46 -24.01 30.74
C LEU A 418 -25.98 -23.99 30.61
N ASP A 419 -26.65 -25.11 30.88
CA ASP A 419 -28.10 -25.23 30.94
C ASP A 419 -28.71 -24.25 31.96
N ARG A 420 -28.07 -24.10 33.13
CA ARG A 420 -28.49 -23.16 34.19
C ARG A 420 -28.15 -21.71 33.87
N LEU A 421 -27.17 -21.48 32.99
CA LEU A 421 -26.73 -20.14 32.56
C LEU A 421 -27.48 -19.64 31.33
N GLN A 422 -28.13 -20.52 30.58
CA GLN A 422 -28.79 -20.21 29.31
C GLN A 422 -29.72 -18.99 29.37
N PRO A 423 -30.63 -18.82 30.36
CA PRO A 423 -31.55 -17.68 30.35
C PRO A 423 -30.83 -16.32 30.36
N LYS A 424 -29.77 -16.19 31.17
CA LYS A 424 -28.96 -14.97 31.25
C LYS A 424 -28.11 -14.77 29.98
N CYS A 425 -27.57 -15.86 29.43
CA CYS A 425 -26.82 -15.81 28.18
C CYS A 425 -27.70 -15.37 27.01
N GLU A 426 -28.93 -15.88 26.92
CA GLU A 426 -29.92 -15.49 25.90
C GLU A 426 -30.27 -14.00 26.00
N GLU A 427 -30.50 -13.48 27.20
CA GLU A 427 -30.76 -12.07 27.44
C GLU A 427 -29.61 -11.19 26.93
N LEU A 428 -28.37 -11.55 27.29
CA LEU A 428 -27.16 -10.85 26.83
C LEU A 428 -27.05 -10.90 25.30
N VAL A 429 -27.17 -12.07 24.69
CA VAL A 429 -27.07 -12.26 23.24
C VAL A 429 -28.14 -11.46 22.49
N ASN A 430 -29.38 -11.48 22.96
CA ASN A 430 -30.48 -10.76 22.32
C ASN A 430 -30.24 -9.24 22.32
N ARG A 431 -29.67 -8.70 23.39
CA ARG A 431 -29.28 -7.29 23.48
C ARG A 431 -28.05 -6.97 22.61
N SER A 432 -26.93 -7.64 22.86
CA SER A 432 -25.65 -7.37 22.19
C SER A 432 -25.72 -7.57 20.68
N SER A 433 -26.47 -8.57 20.20
CA SER A 433 -26.57 -8.84 18.77
C SER A 433 -27.22 -7.71 17.96
N VAL A 434 -28.14 -6.98 18.57
CA VAL A 434 -28.81 -5.82 17.97
C VAL A 434 -27.95 -4.56 18.16
N GLU A 435 -27.55 -4.27 19.39
CA GLU A 435 -26.79 -3.04 19.73
C GLU A 435 -25.45 -2.95 19.01
N GLY A 436 -24.76 -4.07 18.86
CA GLY A 436 -23.48 -4.13 18.17
C GLY A 436 -23.56 -4.67 16.76
N ALA A 437 -24.76 -4.79 16.16
CA ALA A 437 -24.95 -5.20 14.76
C ALA A 437 -24.13 -6.44 14.36
N TRP A 438 -24.38 -7.58 15.02
CA TRP A 438 -23.63 -8.80 14.76
C TRP A 438 -23.77 -9.28 13.32
N SER A 439 -22.72 -9.94 12.82
CA SER A 439 -22.76 -10.64 11.54
C SER A 439 -23.89 -11.68 11.51
N SER A 440 -24.57 -11.79 10.36
CA SER A 440 -25.78 -12.62 10.20
C SER A 440 -25.52 -14.10 10.49
N ASN A 441 -24.38 -14.63 10.05
CA ASN A 441 -23.95 -15.99 10.34
C ASN A 441 -23.75 -16.23 11.86
N SER A 442 -23.16 -15.28 12.57
CA SER A 442 -22.98 -15.36 14.02
C SER A 442 -24.32 -15.42 14.76
N ILE A 443 -25.28 -14.60 14.35
CA ILE A 443 -26.64 -14.61 14.90
C ILE A 443 -27.30 -15.98 14.65
N SER A 444 -27.26 -16.49 13.43
CA SER A 444 -27.86 -17.77 13.06
C SER A 444 -27.24 -18.94 13.85
N ILE A 445 -25.91 -19.02 13.93
CA ILE A 445 -25.21 -20.08 14.66
C ILE A 445 -25.55 -20.03 16.15
N THR A 446 -25.50 -18.84 16.76
CA THR A 446 -25.78 -18.67 18.18
C THR A 446 -27.23 -19.03 18.52
N ARG A 447 -28.20 -18.57 17.72
CA ARG A 447 -29.62 -18.91 17.92
C ARG A 447 -29.89 -20.40 17.80
N ASN A 448 -29.21 -21.10 16.89
CA ASN A 448 -29.36 -22.55 16.76
C ASN A 448 -28.87 -23.28 18.02
N TRP A 449 -27.71 -22.89 18.56
CA TRP A 449 -27.18 -23.45 19.80
C TRP A 449 -28.12 -23.25 21.00
N LEU A 450 -28.68 -22.04 21.13
CA LEU A 450 -29.61 -21.70 22.22
C LEU A 450 -30.94 -22.46 22.07
N LYS A 451 -31.47 -22.55 20.85
CA LYS A 451 -32.71 -23.29 20.55
C LYS A 451 -32.61 -24.79 20.82
N GLU A 452 -31.45 -25.40 20.60
CA GLU A 452 -31.20 -26.81 20.92
C GLU A 452 -31.22 -27.11 22.43
N GLY A 453 -31.04 -26.08 23.26
CA GLY A 453 -30.86 -26.20 24.70
C GLY A 453 -29.42 -26.49 25.06
N LEU A 454 -28.83 -25.60 25.86
CA LEU A 454 -27.46 -25.78 26.34
C LEU A 454 -27.40 -26.96 27.32
N ARG A 455 -26.26 -27.65 27.35
CA ARG A 455 -26.00 -28.80 28.23
C ARG A 455 -24.73 -28.55 29.03
N PRO A 456 -24.58 -29.16 30.22
CA PRO A 456 -23.32 -29.10 30.96
C PRO A 456 -22.14 -29.51 30.09
N ARG A 457 -21.09 -28.69 30.05
CA ARG A 457 -19.89 -28.92 29.22
C ARG A 457 -18.71 -29.26 30.10
N CYS A 458 -18.02 -30.37 29.79
CA CYS A 458 -16.84 -30.79 30.53
C CYS A 458 -15.68 -29.78 30.33
N ILE A 459 -15.20 -29.20 31.43
CA ILE A 459 -14.14 -28.17 31.45
C ILE A 459 -12.78 -28.70 31.92
N THR A 460 -12.63 -30.01 32.11
CA THR A 460 -11.36 -30.62 32.57
C THR A 460 -10.91 -31.73 31.62
N ARG A 461 -9.59 -31.97 31.54
CA ARG A 461 -9.00 -33.06 30.76
C ARG A 461 -7.83 -33.70 31.49
N ASP A 462 -7.63 -34.98 31.21
CA ASP A 462 -6.47 -35.76 31.64
C ASP A 462 -5.27 -35.54 30.72
N LEU A 463 -4.78 -34.32 30.71
CA LEU A 463 -3.57 -33.90 29.96
C LEU A 463 -2.53 -33.38 30.93
N LYS A 464 -1.26 -33.37 30.49
CA LYS A 464 -0.16 -32.76 31.25
C LYS A 464 0.05 -31.31 30.83
N TRP A 465 -0.24 -30.98 29.57
CA TRP A 465 -0.06 -29.65 29.01
C TRP A 465 -1.36 -28.83 29.01
N GLY A 466 -1.54 -28.02 30.06
CA GLY A 466 -2.70 -27.14 30.26
C GLY A 466 -2.63 -26.40 31.60
N VAL A 467 -3.62 -25.54 31.87
CA VAL A 467 -3.72 -24.86 33.18
C VAL A 467 -4.18 -25.86 34.25
N PRO A 468 -3.45 -26.01 35.38
CA PRO A 468 -3.82 -26.95 36.42
C PRO A 468 -5.12 -26.54 37.15
N VAL A 469 -5.90 -27.53 37.56
CA VAL A 469 -7.17 -27.31 38.27
C VAL A 469 -6.92 -27.14 39.78
N PRO A 470 -7.38 -26.05 40.42
CA PRO A 470 -7.08 -25.75 41.82
C PRO A 470 -8.07 -26.41 42.79
N LEU A 471 -8.32 -27.72 42.62
CA LEU A 471 -9.18 -28.51 43.52
C LEU A 471 -8.50 -29.81 43.94
N GLU A 472 -8.74 -30.22 45.18
CA GLU A 472 -8.28 -31.51 45.70
C GLU A 472 -8.80 -32.68 44.85
N GLY A 473 -7.91 -33.62 44.50
CA GLY A 473 -8.24 -34.77 43.66
C GLY A 473 -8.19 -34.49 42.15
N PHE A 474 -7.76 -33.30 41.74
CA PHE A 474 -7.54 -32.92 40.34
C PHE A 474 -6.08 -32.62 40.01
N ASP A 475 -5.13 -33.06 40.84
CA ASP A 475 -3.68 -32.75 40.73
C ASP A 475 -3.05 -33.19 39.40
N THR A 476 -3.63 -34.20 38.75
CA THR A 476 -3.15 -34.72 37.45
C THR A 476 -3.99 -34.25 36.27
N LYS A 477 -4.86 -33.24 36.47
CA LYS A 477 -5.81 -32.74 35.48
C LYS A 477 -5.56 -31.27 35.18
N VAL A 478 -5.90 -30.90 33.96
CA VAL A 478 -5.84 -29.52 33.49
C VAL A 478 -7.22 -29.07 33.00
N PHE A 479 -7.43 -27.77 32.91
CA PHE A 479 -8.59 -27.23 32.23
C PHE A 479 -8.59 -27.61 30.75
N TYR A 480 -9.78 -27.85 30.23
CA TYR A 480 -9.98 -28.10 28.81
C TYR A 480 -9.79 -26.79 28.04
N VAL A 481 -9.05 -26.84 26.93
CA VAL A 481 -8.74 -25.66 26.11
C VAL A 481 -9.97 -24.83 25.71
N TRP A 482 -11.12 -25.48 25.49
CA TRP A 482 -12.35 -24.76 25.12
C TRP A 482 -13.00 -23.99 26.29
N PHE A 483 -12.56 -24.20 27.52
CA PHE A 483 -12.92 -23.38 28.68
C PHE A 483 -11.95 -22.19 28.81
N ASP A 484 -10.64 -22.40 28.70
CA ASP A 484 -9.65 -21.38 29.06
C ASP A 484 -9.07 -20.58 27.87
N ALA A 485 -9.25 -21.02 26.62
CA ALA A 485 -8.73 -20.30 25.46
C ALA A 485 -9.30 -18.88 25.32
N CYS A 486 -10.61 -18.69 25.55
CA CYS A 486 -11.21 -17.35 25.53
C CYS A 486 -10.75 -16.49 26.73
N ILE A 487 -10.40 -17.10 27.86
CA ILE A 487 -9.75 -16.41 29.00
C ILE A 487 -8.31 -15.97 28.62
N GLY A 488 -7.76 -16.53 27.54
CA GLY A 488 -6.55 -16.05 26.89
C GLY A 488 -6.58 -14.56 26.55
N TYR A 489 -7.73 -13.99 26.16
CA TYR A 489 -7.79 -12.56 25.82
C TYR A 489 -7.52 -11.63 27.02
N PRO A 490 -8.22 -11.76 28.17
CA PRO A 490 -7.88 -10.99 29.36
C PRO A 490 -6.49 -11.32 29.89
N SER A 491 -6.02 -12.58 29.82
CA SER A 491 -4.69 -12.91 30.32
C SER A 491 -3.55 -12.35 29.47
N ILE A 492 -3.71 -12.32 28.14
CA ILE A 492 -2.78 -11.65 27.24
C ILE A 492 -2.76 -10.15 27.54
N THR A 493 -3.93 -9.54 27.78
CA THR A 493 -4.03 -8.13 28.18
C THR A 493 -3.34 -7.89 29.53
N ALA A 494 -3.43 -8.84 30.47
CA ALA A 494 -2.74 -8.79 31.77
C ALA A 494 -1.21 -8.96 31.68
N ASN A 495 -0.70 -9.52 30.59
CA ASN A 495 0.74 -9.53 30.28
C ASN A 495 1.18 -8.25 29.55
N TYR A 496 0.25 -7.51 28.95
CA TYR A 496 0.50 -6.20 28.35
C TYR A 496 0.50 -5.08 29.41
N THR A 497 -0.44 -5.10 30.35
CA THR A 497 -0.54 -4.12 31.44
C THR A 497 -1.14 -4.74 32.69
N ASP A 498 -0.68 -4.30 33.88
CA ASP A 498 -1.26 -4.72 35.15
C ASP A 498 -2.67 -4.16 35.36
N GLU A 499 -3.05 -3.09 34.66
CA GLU A 499 -4.37 -2.45 34.74
C GLU A 499 -5.40 -3.04 33.73
N TRP A 500 -5.22 -4.30 33.32
CA TRP A 500 -6.03 -4.98 32.30
C TRP A 500 -7.53 -5.03 32.62
N GLU A 501 -7.90 -5.02 33.90
CA GLU A 501 -9.29 -4.99 34.35
C GLU A 501 -10.02 -3.71 33.90
N LYS A 502 -9.30 -2.60 33.64
CA LYS A 502 -9.93 -1.41 33.06
C LYS A 502 -10.51 -1.67 31.68
N TRP A 503 -9.95 -2.61 30.92
CA TRP A 503 -10.46 -3.02 29.61
C TRP A 503 -11.52 -4.12 29.72
N TRP A 504 -11.29 -5.12 30.58
CA TRP A 504 -12.08 -6.35 30.63
C TRP A 504 -13.17 -6.38 31.70
N LYS A 505 -13.19 -5.41 32.62
CA LYS A 505 -14.20 -5.26 33.67
C LYS A 505 -14.78 -3.83 33.70
N ASN A 506 -15.00 -3.26 32.52
CA ASN A 506 -15.55 -1.93 32.34
C ASN A 506 -16.54 -1.87 31.16
N PRO A 507 -17.68 -2.58 31.25
CA PRO A 507 -18.65 -2.67 30.16
C PRO A 507 -19.30 -1.34 29.78
N ASP A 508 -19.27 -0.33 30.65
CA ASP A 508 -19.91 0.96 30.41
C ASP A 508 -19.09 1.87 29.49
N ASP A 509 -17.75 1.82 29.58
CA ASP A 509 -16.85 2.65 28.78
C ASP A 509 -16.17 1.92 27.61
N VAL A 510 -16.19 0.57 27.59
CA VAL A 510 -15.44 -0.24 26.63
C VAL A 510 -16.37 -1.02 25.71
N LYS A 511 -16.12 -0.92 24.40
CA LYS A 511 -16.78 -1.74 23.38
C LYS A 511 -15.84 -2.83 22.86
N LEU A 512 -16.16 -4.09 23.14
CA LEU A 512 -15.41 -5.26 22.67
C LEU A 512 -15.86 -5.71 21.27
N TYR A 513 -14.93 -5.72 20.33
CA TYR A 513 -15.08 -6.25 18.97
C TYR A 513 -14.26 -7.53 18.83
N GLN A 514 -14.88 -8.61 18.34
CA GLN A 514 -14.20 -9.90 18.15
C GLN A 514 -14.29 -10.38 16.70
N PHE A 515 -13.15 -10.79 16.15
CA PHE A 515 -13.01 -11.24 14.75
C PHE A 515 -12.57 -12.70 14.68
N MET A 516 -13.30 -13.54 13.95
CA MET A 516 -13.06 -14.98 13.91
C MET A 516 -13.64 -15.68 12.68
N GLY A 517 -13.28 -16.95 12.47
CA GLY A 517 -14.04 -17.83 11.58
C GLY A 517 -15.31 -18.35 12.26
N LYS A 518 -16.32 -18.73 11.47
CA LYS A 518 -17.63 -19.19 11.97
C LYS A 518 -17.59 -20.31 13.01
N ASP A 519 -16.58 -21.17 12.96
CA ASP A 519 -16.44 -22.31 13.88
C ASP A 519 -16.20 -21.88 15.33
N ASN A 520 -15.67 -20.67 15.54
CA ASN A 520 -15.37 -20.13 16.86
C ASN A 520 -16.56 -19.40 17.49
N VAL A 521 -17.63 -19.12 16.74
CA VAL A 521 -18.78 -18.32 17.20
C VAL A 521 -19.35 -18.82 18.52
N PRO A 522 -19.69 -20.13 18.70
CA PRO A 522 -20.32 -20.60 19.94
C PRO A 522 -19.46 -20.35 21.19
N PHE A 523 -18.14 -20.34 21.06
CA PHE A 523 -17.24 -20.12 22.19
C PHE A 523 -17.24 -18.67 22.66
N HIS A 524 -17.54 -17.73 21.76
CA HIS A 524 -17.51 -16.29 22.03
C HIS A 524 -18.91 -15.71 22.27
N THR A 525 -19.96 -16.39 21.84
CA THR A 525 -21.35 -15.94 22.03
C THR A 525 -22.11 -16.74 23.09
N VAL A 526 -21.61 -17.94 23.45
CA VAL A 526 -22.26 -18.81 24.45
C VAL A 526 -21.29 -19.17 25.58
N VAL A 527 -20.20 -19.88 25.30
CA VAL A 527 -19.36 -20.49 26.35
C VAL A 527 -18.68 -19.44 27.22
N PHE A 528 -17.95 -18.49 26.59
CA PHE A 528 -17.23 -17.45 27.32
C PHE A 528 -18.17 -16.45 28.00
N PRO A 529 -19.22 -15.89 27.33
CA PRO A 529 -20.19 -15.05 28.03
C PRO A 529 -20.89 -15.75 29.19
N SER A 530 -21.24 -17.03 29.06
CA SER A 530 -21.82 -17.79 30.18
C SER A 530 -20.83 -17.95 31.32
N THR A 531 -19.54 -18.13 31.01
CA THR A 531 -18.46 -18.19 32.01
C THR A 531 -18.31 -16.87 32.74
N GLU A 532 -18.28 -15.74 32.01
CA GLU A 532 -18.25 -14.38 32.57
C GLU A 532 -19.46 -14.13 33.49
N ILE A 533 -20.68 -14.44 33.02
CA ILE A 533 -21.92 -14.33 33.81
C ILE A 533 -21.85 -15.19 35.08
N ALA A 534 -21.30 -16.40 34.99
CA ALA A 534 -21.20 -17.32 36.12
C ALA A 534 -20.28 -16.80 37.23
N THR A 535 -19.34 -15.90 36.93
CA THR A 535 -18.50 -15.26 37.95
C THR A 535 -19.26 -14.25 38.83
N GLY A 536 -20.33 -13.65 38.30
CA GLY A 536 -21.05 -12.55 38.95
C GLY A 536 -20.28 -11.22 38.99
N ASP A 537 -19.15 -11.12 38.27
CA ASP A 537 -18.32 -9.91 38.19
C ASP A 537 -18.75 -9.01 37.01
N ASN A 538 -18.23 -7.77 36.98
CA ASN A 538 -18.64 -6.75 36.02
C ASN A 538 -17.84 -6.81 34.69
N TRP A 539 -17.89 -7.93 33.98
CA TRP A 539 -17.13 -8.14 32.74
C TRP A 539 -17.57 -7.26 31.58
N THR A 540 -16.60 -6.88 30.74
CA THR A 540 -16.83 -6.26 29.42
C THR A 540 -17.27 -7.34 28.43
N TYR A 541 -18.57 -7.42 28.18
CA TYR A 541 -19.13 -8.38 27.23
C TYR A 541 -18.89 -7.98 25.78
N ILE A 542 -19.01 -8.97 24.89
CA ILE A 542 -18.94 -8.77 23.45
C ILE A 542 -19.99 -7.75 22.97
N HIS A 543 -19.51 -6.66 22.35
CA HIS A 543 -20.34 -5.68 21.69
C HIS A 543 -20.63 -6.14 20.26
N ASN A 544 -19.59 -6.37 19.44
CA ASN A 544 -19.72 -6.82 18.05
C ASN A 544 -18.92 -8.11 17.79
N ILE A 545 -19.49 -8.99 16.97
CA ILE A 545 -18.81 -10.17 16.42
C ILE A 545 -18.84 -10.17 14.89
N SER A 546 -17.65 -10.24 14.30
CA SER A 546 -17.46 -10.35 12.87
C SER A 546 -16.92 -11.74 12.53
N ALA A 547 -17.82 -12.63 12.10
CA ALA A 547 -17.46 -13.99 11.71
C ALA A 547 -17.38 -14.14 10.18
N CYS A 548 -16.31 -14.78 9.72
CA CYS A 548 -16.11 -15.11 8.32
C CYS A 548 -16.50 -16.55 7.98
N GLU A 549 -17.03 -16.73 6.77
CA GLU A 549 -17.12 -18.01 6.07
C GLU A 549 -15.72 -18.47 5.58
N TYR A 550 -15.62 -19.58 4.86
CA TYR A 550 -14.30 -20.11 4.47
C TYR A 550 -13.74 -19.43 3.22
N LEU A 551 -12.43 -19.18 3.23
CA LEU A 551 -11.66 -18.94 2.00
C LEU A 551 -11.16 -20.29 1.47
N ASN A 552 -11.63 -20.67 0.30
CA ASN A 552 -11.16 -21.83 -0.46
C ASN A 552 -9.94 -21.46 -1.34
N TYR A 553 -9.22 -22.46 -1.82
CA TYR A 553 -8.02 -22.29 -2.65
C TYR A 553 -8.19 -23.02 -3.99
N GLU A 554 -8.28 -22.25 -5.07
CA GLU A 554 -8.60 -22.75 -6.42
C GLU A 554 -9.82 -23.67 -6.34
N SER A 555 -9.80 -24.85 -6.98
CA SER A 555 -10.92 -25.79 -6.99
C SER A 555 -11.17 -26.55 -5.66
N GLY A 556 -10.45 -26.24 -4.57
CA GLY A 556 -10.51 -27.02 -3.34
C GLY A 556 -10.24 -26.25 -2.05
N LYS A 557 -9.86 -26.99 -1.00
CA LYS A 557 -9.53 -26.43 0.32
C LYS A 557 -8.02 -26.38 0.53
N PHE A 558 -7.55 -25.45 1.36
CA PHE A 558 -6.19 -25.47 1.89
C PHE A 558 -5.92 -26.83 2.56
N SER A 559 -4.73 -27.40 2.31
CA SER A 559 -4.35 -28.68 2.90
C SER A 559 -2.86 -28.71 3.21
N LYS A 560 -2.53 -28.65 4.50
CA LYS A 560 -1.14 -28.73 4.98
C LYS A 560 -0.50 -30.07 4.64
N SER A 561 -1.20 -31.18 4.88
CA SER A 561 -0.69 -32.53 4.62
C SER A 561 -0.42 -32.81 3.15
N ARG A 562 -1.19 -32.20 2.24
CA ARG A 562 -1.00 -32.32 0.78
C ARG A 562 -0.15 -31.19 0.17
N GLY A 563 0.26 -30.20 0.96
CA GLY A 563 0.97 -29.02 0.47
C GLY A 563 0.16 -28.15 -0.50
N VAL A 564 -1.17 -28.13 -0.35
CA VAL A 564 -2.08 -27.37 -1.23
C VAL A 564 -2.40 -26.02 -0.60
N GLY A 565 -2.11 -24.95 -1.33
CA GLY A 565 -2.39 -23.58 -0.95
C GLY A 565 -1.18 -22.76 -0.52
N VAL A 566 -1.41 -21.45 -0.43
CA VAL A 566 -0.41 -20.49 0.08
C VAL A 566 -0.54 -20.39 1.60
N PHE A 567 0.59 -20.49 2.29
CA PHE A 567 0.69 -20.36 3.74
C PHE A 567 1.40 -19.05 4.08
N GLY A 568 1.15 -18.51 5.27
CA GLY A 568 1.65 -17.18 5.64
C GLY A 568 3.17 -17.03 5.52
N ASN A 569 3.93 -18.11 5.78
CA ASN A 569 5.38 -18.11 5.68
C ASN A 569 5.93 -18.12 4.25
N ASN A 570 5.13 -18.55 3.26
CA ASN A 570 5.57 -18.72 1.88
C ASN A 570 4.94 -17.72 0.89
N ALA A 571 4.01 -16.88 1.35
CA ALA A 571 3.47 -15.76 0.58
C ALA A 571 4.58 -14.78 0.17
N ARG A 572 5.54 -14.51 1.08
CA ARG A 572 6.70 -13.65 0.84
C ARG A 572 7.62 -14.12 -0.29
N ASP A 573 7.69 -15.43 -0.51
CA ASP A 573 8.56 -16.04 -1.52
C ASP A 573 8.09 -15.77 -2.96
N THR A 574 6.90 -15.19 -3.13
CA THR A 574 6.40 -14.76 -4.45
C THR A 574 7.07 -13.46 -4.94
N GLY A 575 7.71 -12.70 -4.04
CA GLY A 575 8.25 -11.37 -4.34
C GLY A 575 7.18 -10.28 -4.48
N VAL A 576 5.90 -10.61 -4.26
CA VAL A 576 4.80 -9.65 -4.26
C VAL A 576 4.68 -9.02 -2.87
N SER A 577 4.51 -7.70 -2.81
CA SER A 577 4.39 -6.94 -1.56
C SER A 577 3.20 -7.41 -0.72
N ALA A 578 3.34 -7.37 0.61
CA ALA A 578 2.29 -7.72 1.56
C ALA A 578 0.97 -6.98 1.29
N ASP A 579 1.01 -5.69 0.93
CA ASP A 579 -0.19 -4.90 0.65
C ASP A 579 -1.04 -5.44 -0.51
N VAL A 580 -0.42 -6.00 -1.55
CA VAL A 580 -1.16 -6.63 -2.67
C VAL A 580 -1.87 -7.90 -2.17
N TRP A 581 -1.24 -8.67 -1.28
CA TRP A 581 -1.89 -9.80 -0.60
C TRP A 581 -3.05 -9.35 0.28
N ARG A 582 -2.83 -8.32 1.11
CA ARG A 582 -3.87 -7.75 1.97
C ARG A 582 -5.06 -7.29 1.13
N TYR A 583 -4.81 -6.49 0.09
CA TYR A 583 -5.83 -6.01 -0.84
C TYR A 583 -6.66 -7.15 -1.41
N PHE A 584 -6.01 -8.15 -2.00
CA PHE A 584 -6.71 -9.25 -2.66
C PHE A 584 -7.57 -10.06 -1.69
N LEU A 585 -7.02 -10.38 -0.51
CA LEU A 585 -7.73 -11.14 0.52
C LEU A 585 -8.94 -10.36 1.04
N LEU A 586 -8.80 -9.06 1.27
CA LEU A 586 -9.86 -8.21 1.79
C LEU A 586 -10.94 -7.92 0.74
N ALA A 587 -10.56 -7.78 -0.53
CA ALA A 587 -11.49 -7.65 -1.65
C ALA A 587 -12.32 -8.94 -1.86
N ASN A 588 -11.78 -10.08 -1.41
CA ASN A 588 -12.43 -11.39 -1.43
C ASN A 588 -12.78 -11.89 -0.02
N ARG A 589 -12.93 -10.99 0.97
CA ARG A 589 -13.26 -11.38 2.34
C ARG A 589 -14.57 -12.18 2.36
N PRO A 590 -14.61 -13.40 2.94
CA PRO A 590 -15.79 -14.25 2.96
C PRO A 590 -16.77 -13.81 4.07
N GLU A 591 -17.52 -12.73 3.83
CA GLU A 591 -18.43 -12.15 4.83
C GLU A 591 -19.78 -12.87 4.91
N THR A 592 -20.36 -13.23 3.76
CA THR A 592 -21.72 -13.78 3.65
C THR A 592 -21.75 -15.21 3.12
N SER A 593 -20.71 -15.61 2.41
CA SER A 593 -20.56 -16.92 1.77
C SER A 593 -19.08 -17.24 1.64
N ASP A 594 -18.76 -18.51 1.44
CA ASP A 594 -17.41 -18.93 1.09
C ASP A 594 -16.91 -18.15 -0.14
N THR A 595 -15.62 -17.84 -0.16
CA THR A 595 -14.93 -17.22 -1.30
C THR A 595 -13.76 -18.11 -1.75
N MET A 596 -13.14 -17.77 -2.88
CA MET A 596 -12.09 -18.58 -3.48
C MET A 596 -10.89 -17.71 -3.83
N PHE A 597 -9.70 -18.13 -3.41
CA PHE A 597 -8.45 -17.60 -3.92
C PHE A 597 -8.15 -18.25 -5.28
N ALA A 598 -7.91 -17.43 -6.31
CA ALA A 598 -7.46 -17.89 -7.62
C ALA A 598 -6.33 -17.01 -8.15
N TRP A 599 -5.26 -17.61 -8.67
CA TRP A 599 -4.10 -16.84 -9.17
C TRP A 599 -4.43 -15.92 -10.34
N ASN A 600 -5.36 -16.32 -11.21
CA ASN A 600 -5.82 -15.48 -12.32
C ASN A 600 -6.42 -14.18 -11.80
N ASP A 601 -7.30 -14.27 -10.78
CA ASP A 601 -7.94 -13.10 -10.17
C ASP A 601 -6.92 -12.25 -9.41
N PHE A 602 -5.97 -12.89 -8.71
CA PHE A 602 -4.89 -12.20 -7.99
C PHE A 602 -4.05 -11.30 -8.92
N VAL A 603 -3.60 -11.85 -10.05
CA VAL A 603 -2.81 -11.10 -11.04
C VAL A 603 -3.67 -10.05 -11.75
N ALA A 604 -4.91 -10.40 -12.11
CA ALA A 604 -5.83 -9.48 -12.77
C ALA A 604 -6.08 -8.24 -11.93
N ARG A 605 -6.48 -8.40 -10.65
CA ARG A 605 -6.78 -7.27 -9.77
C ARG A 605 -5.57 -6.40 -9.47
N ASN A 606 -4.38 -6.97 -9.31
CA ASN A 606 -3.17 -6.16 -9.22
C ASN A 606 -2.98 -5.28 -10.47
N ASN A 607 -3.13 -5.87 -11.65
CA ASN A 607 -2.85 -5.17 -12.90
C ASN A 607 -3.95 -4.16 -13.30
N SER A 608 -5.22 -4.46 -13.02
CA SER A 608 -6.35 -3.61 -13.43
C SER A 608 -6.79 -2.64 -12.33
N GLU A 609 -6.89 -3.08 -11.08
CA GLU A 609 -7.44 -2.26 -9.98
C GLU A 609 -6.33 -1.47 -9.28
N LEU A 610 -5.24 -2.13 -8.90
CA LEU A 610 -4.14 -1.45 -8.21
C LEU A 610 -3.30 -0.63 -9.17
N LEU A 611 -2.73 -1.25 -10.21
CA LEU A 611 -1.82 -0.57 -11.14
C LEU A 611 -2.54 0.41 -12.06
N ALA A 612 -3.60 -0.02 -12.75
CA ALA A 612 -4.25 0.78 -13.79
C ALA A 612 -5.32 1.78 -13.28
N ASN A 613 -5.80 1.65 -12.04
CA ASN A 613 -6.70 2.61 -11.40
C ASN A 613 -5.97 3.43 -10.31
N LEU A 614 -5.73 2.87 -9.12
CA LEU A 614 -5.18 3.61 -7.97
C LEU A 614 -3.76 4.16 -8.23
N GLY A 615 -2.86 3.29 -8.65
CA GLY A 615 -1.49 3.65 -8.99
C GLY A 615 -1.42 4.64 -10.14
N ASN A 616 -2.26 4.44 -11.17
CA ASN A 616 -2.33 5.35 -12.31
C ASN A 616 -2.80 6.76 -11.92
N PHE A 617 -3.84 6.87 -11.08
CA PHE A 617 -4.32 8.17 -10.60
C PHE A 617 -3.22 8.93 -9.86
N CYS A 618 -2.61 8.28 -8.86
CA CYS A 618 -1.53 8.87 -8.07
C CYS A 618 -0.36 9.31 -8.97
N ASN A 619 0.10 8.41 -9.84
CA ASN A 619 1.26 8.63 -10.71
C ASN A 619 1.03 9.78 -11.71
N ARG A 620 -0.17 9.88 -12.31
CA ARG A 620 -0.49 10.95 -13.26
C ARG A 620 -0.43 12.33 -12.62
N VAL A 621 -1.03 12.50 -11.44
CA VAL A 621 -1.06 13.79 -10.74
C VAL A 621 0.33 14.16 -10.23
N ILE A 622 0.99 13.24 -9.52
CA ILE A 622 2.29 13.47 -8.91
C ILE A 622 3.33 13.78 -10.00
N LYS A 623 3.40 13.02 -11.10
CA LYS A 623 4.33 13.33 -12.21
C LYS A 623 4.03 14.65 -12.90
N PHE A 624 2.76 15.06 -12.99
CA PHE A 624 2.42 16.34 -13.59
C PHE A 624 2.91 17.52 -12.74
N LEU A 625 2.81 17.39 -11.41
CA LEU A 625 3.37 18.34 -10.44
C LEU A 625 4.90 18.29 -10.39
N ASP A 626 5.49 17.10 -10.35
CA ASP A 626 6.94 16.85 -10.22
C ASP A 626 7.76 17.36 -11.43
N GLY A 627 7.10 17.65 -12.56
CA GLY A 627 7.76 18.10 -13.79
C GLY A 627 8.44 19.48 -13.67
N ASN A 628 9.75 19.52 -13.95
CA ASN A 628 10.61 20.72 -13.92
C ASN A 628 10.23 21.83 -14.92
N THR A 629 9.35 21.55 -15.87
CA THR A 629 8.89 22.54 -16.87
C THR A 629 7.53 23.16 -16.51
N LYS A 630 6.86 22.68 -15.46
CA LYS A 630 5.49 23.07 -15.13
C LYS A 630 5.32 23.63 -13.73
N TYR A 631 5.56 22.79 -12.71
CA TYR A 631 5.34 23.12 -11.30
C TYR A 631 6.55 22.79 -10.42
N ALA A 632 7.50 21.98 -10.90
CA ALA A 632 8.72 21.62 -10.17
C ALA A 632 8.47 21.13 -8.73
N GLY A 633 7.40 20.36 -8.55
CA GLY A 633 7.00 19.78 -7.27
C GLY A 633 6.29 20.75 -6.32
N VAL A 634 5.95 21.97 -6.74
CA VAL A 634 5.23 22.94 -5.91
C VAL A 634 3.73 22.90 -6.21
N LEU A 635 2.90 22.68 -5.19
CA LEU A 635 1.45 22.64 -5.33
C LEU A 635 0.88 24.05 -5.62
N PRO A 636 0.11 24.24 -6.70
CA PRO A 636 -0.47 25.54 -7.01
C PRO A 636 -1.69 25.86 -6.12
N ALA A 637 -2.15 27.11 -6.15
CA ALA A 637 -3.37 27.53 -5.48
C ALA A 637 -4.61 27.13 -6.28
N ALA A 638 -5.61 26.56 -5.61
CA ALA A 638 -6.93 26.35 -6.19
C ALA A 638 -7.68 27.68 -6.36
N ASN A 639 -8.45 27.82 -7.44
CA ASN A 639 -9.36 28.93 -7.61
C ASN A 639 -10.59 28.73 -6.71
N ALA A 640 -10.76 29.58 -5.70
CA ALA A 640 -11.82 29.47 -4.71
C ALA A 640 -13.23 29.43 -5.34
N SER A 641 -13.46 30.16 -6.43
CA SER A 641 -14.77 30.19 -7.11
C SER A 641 -15.12 28.86 -7.77
N LEU A 642 -14.12 28.06 -8.14
CA LEU A 642 -14.34 26.75 -8.78
C LEU A 642 -14.65 25.64 -7.79
N VAL A 643 -14.30 25.80 -6.51
CA VAL A 643 -14.52 24.79 -5.46
C VAL A 643 -15.60 25.20 -4.45
N ALA A 644 -16.10 26.44 -4.56
CA ALA A 644 -17.10 27.01 -3.67
C ALA A 644 -18.39 26.17 -3.62
N PRO A 645 -19.03 26.01 -2.45
CA PRO A 645 -20.32 25.35 -2.34
C PRO A 645 -21.35 25.95 -3.31
N GLY A 646 -22.04 25.08 -4.06
CA GLY A 646 -23.03 25.50 -5.06
C GLY A 646 -22.48 25.91 -6.43
N ALA A 647 -21.16 25.89 -6.63
CA ALA A 647 -20.58 26.11 -7.96
C ALA A 647 -20.90 24.95 -8.92
N ASN A 648 -21.30 25.26 -10.16
CA ASN A 648 -21.55 24.26 -11.20
C ASN A 648 -20.26 23.99 -12.01
N THR A 649 -19.29 23.37 -11.37
CA THR A 649 -17.94 23.10 -11.92
C THR A 649 -17.56 21.64 -11.72
N THR A 650 -16.69 21.12 -12.59
CA THR A 650 -16.17 19.75 -12.48
C THR A 650 -15.46 19.52 -11.14
N ASP A 651 -14.75 20.52 -10.62
CA ASP A 651 -14.04 20.47 -9.33
C ASP A 651 -15.00 20.33 -8.15
N ARG A 652 -16.09 21.11 -8.14
CA ARG A 652 -17.09 21.03 -7.08
C ARG A 652 -17.85 19.72 -7.11
N CYS A 653 -18.26 19.26 -8.30
CA CYS A 653 -18.92 17.96 -8.46
C CYS A 653 -18.05 16.81 -7.92
N LEU A 654 -16.73 16.83 -8.18
CA LEU A 654 -15.83 15.84 -7.58
C LEU A 654 -15.87 15.89 -6.05
N ILE A 655 -15.81 17.09 -5.45
CA ILE A 655 -15.84 17.23 -3.98
C ILE A 655 -17.13 16.66 -3.39
N ASP A 656 -18.28 16.94 -4.01
CA ASP A 656 -19.58 16.41 -3.59
C ASP A 656 -19.66 14.88 -3.71
N ASP A 657 -19.23 14.33 -4.84
CA ASP A 657 -19.20 12.88 -5.07
C ASP A 657 -18.28 12.17 -4.05
N VAL A 658 -17.09 12.74 -3.79
CA VAL A 658 -16.13 12.18 -2.84
C VAL A 658 -16.68 12.25 -1.42
N ASN A 659 -17.35 13.32 -1.02
CA ASN A 659 -18.01 13.41 0.29
C ASN A 659 -19.10 12.34 0.46
N ALA A 660 -19.91 12.09 -0.57
CA ALA A 660 -20.93 11.03 -0.53
C ALA A 660 -20.29 9.63 -0.42
N LEU A 661 -19.21 9.38 -1.18
CA LEU A 661 -18.46 8.12 -1.10
C LEU A 661 -17.77 7.96 0.26
N LEU A 662 -17.22 9.03 0.82
CA LEU A 662 -16.56 9.04 2.13
C LEU A 662 -17.56 8.73 3.25
N ALA A 663 -18.73 9.36 3.24
CA ALA A 663 -19.81 9.06 4.19
C ALA A 663 -20.22 7.59 4.12
N ARG A 664 -20.36 7.04 2.90
CA ARG A 664 -20.66 5.63 2.68
C ARG A 664 -19.54 4.71 3.18
N TYR A 665 -18.28 5.08 2.97
CA TYR A 665 -17.13 4.33 3.49
C TYR A 665 -17.15 4.28 5.01
N ILE A 666 -17.37 5.43 5.67
CA ILE A 666 -17.44 5.53 7.13
C ILE A 666 -18.58 4.67 7.69
N GLU A 667 -19.78 4.76 7.11
CA GLU A 667 -20.93 3.94 7.49
C GLU A 667 -20.61 2.44 7.38
N GLN A 668 -20.04 2.01 6.25
CA GLN A 668 -19.66 0.63 6.02
C GLN A 668 -18.61 0.14 7.02
N MET A 669 -17.60 0.95 7.31
CA MET A 669 -16.52 0.58 8.21
C MET A 669 -16.96 0.58 9.68
N ASP A 670 -17.82 1.52 10.10
CA ASP A 670 -18.44 1.54 11.43
C ASP A 670 -19.33 0.28 11.64
N ALA A 671 -19.97 -0.21 10.58
CA ALA A 671 -20.71 -1.48 10.56
C ALA A 671 -19.84 -2.73 10.31
N VAL A 672 -18.51 -2.58 10.24
CA VAL A 672 -17.56 -3.68 10.00
C VAL A 672 -17.77 -4.41 8.66
N HIS A 673 -18.31 -3.71 7.65
CA HIS A 673 -18.48 -4.17 6.27
C HIS A 673 -17.20 -3.94 5.45
N ILE A 674 -16.12 -4.61 5.86
CA ILE A 674 -14.76 -4.40 5.37
C ILE A 674 -14.64 -4.54 3.85
N ARG A 675 -15.27 -5.57 3.26
CA ARG A 675 -15.21 -5.79 1.79
C ARG A 675 -15.86 -4.64 1.03
N SER A 676 -17.00 -4.16 1.52
CA SER A 676 -17.72 -3.02 0.92
C SER A 676 -16.96 -1.72 1.10
N GLY A 677 -16.34 -1.51 2.27
CA GLY A 677 -15.46 -0.37 2.53
C GLY A 677 -14.31 -0.30 1.52
N LEU A 678 -13.60 -1.41 1.29
CA LEU A 678 -12.52 -1.46 0.29
C LEU A 678 -13.02 -1.14 -1.13
N ARG A 679 -14.19 -1.66 -1.51
CA ARG A 679 -14.80 -1.32 -2.80
C ARG A 679 -15.05 0.18 -2.92
N THR A 680 -15.57 0.82 -1.88
CA THR A 680 -15.77 2.27 -1.85
C THR A 680 -14.45 3.04 -1.97
N VAL A 681 -13.34 2.57 -1.39
CA VAL A 681 -12.00 3.16 -1.60
C VAL A 681 -11.63 3.15 -3.08
N MET A 682 -11.87 2.02 -3.77
CA MET A 682 -11.58 1.90 -5.20
C MET A 682 -12.51 2.76 -6.07
N ASP A 683 -13.77 2.96 -5.65
CA ASP A 683 -14.72 3.89 -6.29
C ASP A 683 -14.21 5.36 -6.17
N ILE A 684 -13.67 5.76 -5.01
CA ILE A 684 -13.07 7.10 -4.81
C ILE A 684 -11.89 7.28 -5.79
N SER A 685 -11.02 6.28 -5.90
CA SER A 685 -9.91 6.31 -6.87
C SER A 685 -10.39 6.38 -8.32
N ALA A 686 -11.40 5.58 -8.68
CA ALA A 686 -11.96 5.58 -10.03
C ALA A 686 -12.58 6.94 -10.38
N ARG A 687 -13.27 7.56 -9.41
CA ARG A 687 -13.82 8.91 -9.57
C ARG A 687 -12.73 9.96 -9.78
N GLY A 688 -11.59 9.84 -9.09
CA GLY A 688 -10.40 10.65 -9.33
C GLY A 688 -9.85 10.51 -10.76
N ASN A 689 -9.74 9.28 -11.28
CA ASN A 689 -9.33 9.06 -12.67
C ASN A 689 -10.30 9.70 -13.68
N LEU A 690 -11.61 9.53 -13.47
CA LEU A 690 -12.64 10.14 -14.30
C LEU A 690 -12.55 11.67 -14.27
N TYR A 691 -12.33 12.25 -13.10
CA TYR A 691 -12.15 13.69 -12.94
C TYR A 691 -10.99 14.25 -13.77
N LEU A 692 -9.84 13.55 -13.80
CA LEU A 692 -8.70 13.96 -14.64
C LEU A 692 -9.03 13.88 -16.13
N GLN A 693 -9.90 12.96 -16.54
CA GLN A 693 -10.35 12.79 -17.92
C GLN A 693 -11.36 13.88 -18.31
N GLU A 694 -12.36 14.14 -17.47
CA GLU A 694 -13.37 15.19 -17.66
C GLU A 694 -12.71 16.58 -17.74
N SER A 695 -11.73 16.82 -16.86
CA SER A 695 -10.95 18.05 -16.83
C SER A 695 -9.92 18.18 -17.94
N LYS A 696 -9.69 17.09 -18.71
CA LYS A 696 -8.65 16.99 -19.74
C LYS A 696 -7.27 17.45 -19.25
N LEU A 697 -6.80 16.89 -18.13
CA LEU A 697 -5.48 17.24 -17.59
C LEU A 697 -4.36 16.85 -18.55
N ASP A 698 -3.88 17.81 -19.33
CA ASP A 698 -2.82 17.68 -20.31
C ASP A 698 -2.00 18.99 -20.47
N ASN A 699 -1.11 19.04 -21.45
CA ASN A 699 -0.29 20.23 -21.71
C ASN A 699 -1.10 21.42 -22.24
N THR A 700 -2.23 21.17 -22.90
CA THR A 700 -3.12 22.20 -23.44
C THR A 700 -3.82 22.92 -22.29
N LEU A 701 -4.41 22.17 -21.34
CA LEU A 701 -5.03 22.75 -20.15
C LEU A 701 -4.04 23.62 -19.36
N PHE A 702 -2.80 23.14 -19.19
CA PHE A 702 -1.75 23.90 -18.51
C PHE A 702 -1.41 25.22 -19.22
N SER A 703 -1.35 25.21 -20.55
CA SER A 703 -0.88 26.35 -21.34
C SER A 703 -1.98 27.37 -21.64
N GLU A 704 -3.21 26.93 -21.84
CA GLU A 704 -4.33 27.76 -22.28
C GLU A 704 -5.30 28.12 -21.15
N HIS A 705 -5.41 27.27 -20.11
CA HIS A 705 -6.40 27.41 -19.03
C HIS A 705 -5.77 27.23 -17.65
N ARG A 706 -4.73 28.03 -17.38
CA ARG A 706 -3.85 27.85 -16.22
C ARG A 706 -4.58 27.78 -14.86
N ALA A 707 -5.52 28.68 -14.59
CA ALA A 707 -6.25 28.71 -13.33
C ALA A 707 -7.11 27.44 -13.11
N GLN A 708 -7.64 26.84 -14.18
CA GLN A 708 -8.37 25.58 -14.12
C GLN A 708 -7.38 24.42 -13.87
N CYS A 709 -6.27 24.38 -14.60
CA CYS A 709 -5.21 23.39 -14.39
C CYS A 709 -4.70 23.38 -12.93
N ASP A 710 -4.46 24.56 -12.38
CA ASP A 710 -4.00 24.76 -11.00
C ASP A 710 -5.01 24.20 -9.98
N THR A 711 -6.30 24.49 -10.20
CA THR A 711 -7.40 23.96 -9.37
C THR A 711 -7.47 22.44 -9.46
N VAL A 712 -7.39 21.89 -10.69
CA VAL A 712 -7.45 20.45 -10.92
C VAL A 712 -6.36 19.70 -10.18
N LEU A 713 -5.13 20.22 -10.22
CA LEU A 713 -4.00 19.62 -9.53
C LEU A 713 -4.12 19.76 -8.00
N ALA A 714 -4.56 20.91 -7.51
CA ALA A 714 -4.77 21.13 -6.08
C ALA A 714 -5.82 20.18 -5.50
N VAL A 715 -6.96 20.02 -6.19
CA VAL A 715 -8.03 19.09 -5.78
C VAL A 715 -7.57 17.64 -5.90
N ALA A 716 -6.94 17.25 -7.02
CA ALA A 716 -6.50 15.88 -7.23
C ALA A 716 -5.39 15.45 -6.26
N ALA A 717 -4.42 16.33 -5.94
CA ALA A 717 -3.38 16.03 -4.95
C ALA A 717 -3.97 15.84 -3.54
N ASN A 718 -4.97 16.65 -3.17
CA ASN A 718 -5.70 16.50 -1.92
C ASN A 718 -6.55 15.23 -1.88
N LEU A 719 -7.14 14.82 -3.02
CA LEU A 719 -7.84 13.54 -3.12
C LEU A 719 -6.88 12.36 -2.93
N ILE A 720 -5.66 12.43 -3.47
CA ILE A 720 -4.61 11.43 -3.21
C ILE A 720 -4.26 11.38 -1.72
N TYR A 721 -4.21 12.54 -1.06
CA TYR A 721 -3.96 12.58 0.38
C TYR A 721 -5.12 12.02 1.22
N LEU A 722 -6.38 12.23 0.81
CA LEU A 722 -7.52 11.53 1.42
C LEU A 722 -7.44 10.02 1.17
N LEU A 723 -7.08 9.60 -0.05
CA LEU A 723 -6.90 8.18 -0.41
C LEU A 723 -5.89 7.50 0.50
N SER A 724 -4.79 8.16 0.91
CA SER A 724 -3.87 7.54 1.87
C SER A 724 -4.54 7.23 3.21
N ALA A 725 -5.50 8.05 3.68
CA ALA A 725 -6.22 7.81 4.93
C ALA A 725 -7.19 6.63 4.82
N VAL A 726 -8.05 6.62 3.78
CA VAL A 726 -9.05 5.54 3.61
C VAL A 726 -8.41 4.21 3.17
N LEU A 727 -7.21 4.26 2.56
CA LEU A 727 -6.47 3.07 2.16
C LEU A 727 -5.63 2.48 3.30
N HIS A 728 -5.19 3.30 4.27
CA HIS A 728 -4.31 2.89 5.37
C HIS A 728 -4.77 1.61 6.10
N PRO A 729 -6.07 1.40 6.40
CA PRO A 729 -6.55 0.16 6.99
C PRO A 729 -6.25 -1.09 6.17
N PHE A 730 -6.27 -0.97 4.84
CA PHE A 730 -6.16 -2.10 3.91
C PHE A 730 -4.73 -2.31 3.43
N MET A 731 -4.01 -1.25 3.09
CA MET A 731 -2.68 -1.28 2.47
C MET A 731 -1.77 -0.23 3.14
N PRO A 732 -1.27 -0.49 4.36
CA PRO A 732 -0.56 0.50 5.16
C PRO A 732 0.76 0.97 4.54
N ASP A 733 1.55 0.09 3.91
CA ASP A 733 2.83 0.48 3.30
C ASP A 733 2.60 1.38 2.06
N THR A 734 1.52 1.11 1.31
CA THR A 734 1.09 1.87 0.14
C THR A 734 0.57 3.24 0.54
N ALA A 735 -0.25 3.32 1.60
CA ALA A 735 -0.70 4.57 2.17
C ALA A 735 0.48 5.44 2.65
N ALA A 736 1.45 4.83 3.33
CA ALA A 736 2.70 5.52 3.70
C ALA A 736 3.52 5.95 2.47
N GLY A 737 3.54 5.16 1.39
CA GLY A 737 4.15 5.53 0.11
C GLY A 737 3.51 6.75 -0.53
N ILE A 738 2.18 6.84 -0.49
CA ILE A 738 1.45 8.03 -0.94
C ILE A 738 1.84 9.25 -0.08
N ALA A 739 1.83 9.12 1.25
CA ALA A 739 2.19 10.22 2.15
C ALA A 739 3.63 10.70 1.93
N ARG A 740 4.59 9.78 1.72
CA ARG A 740 5.98 10.11 1.37
C ARG A 740 6.09 10.87 0.04
N GLN A 741 5.43 10.40 -1.02
CA GLN A 741 5.44 11.09 -2.31
C GLN A 741 4.83 12.49 -2.23
N LEU A 742 3.82 12.66 -1.39
CA LEU A 742 3.20 13.95 -1.13
C LEU A 742 3.95 14.78 -0.08
N ASN A 743 5.08 14.32 0.50
CA ASN A 743 5.73 14.98 1.63
C ASN A 743 4.73 15.43 2.73
N ALA A 744 3.77 14.57 3.04
CA ALA A 744 2.73 14.82 4.04
C ALA A 744 2.86 13.81 5.18
N PRO A 745 2.46 14.15 6.42
CA PRO A 745 2.35 13.16 7.49
C PRO A 745 1.25 12.15 7.17
N GLU A 746 1.23 10.99 7.84
CA GLU A 746 0.00 10.21 7.91
C GLU A 746 -1.10 11.05 8.57
N ARG A 747 -2.36 10.75 8.27
CA ARG A 747 -3.49 11.58 8.71
C ARG A 747 -4.63 10.79 9.31
N ILE A 748 -5.38 11.44 10.20
CA ILE A 748 -6.69 10.97 10.64
C ILE A 748 -7.69 11.05 9.48
N LEU A 749 -8.76 10.27 9.60
CA LEU A 749 -9.88 10.29 8.70
C LEU A 749 -10.96 11.25 9.22
N THR A 750 -11.15 12.35 8.51
CA THR A 750 -12.22 13.33 8.72
C THR A 750 -13.51 12.88 8.03
N ASP A 751 -14.65 13.46 8.43
CA ASP A 751 -15.95 13.12 7.83
C ASP A 751 -16.19 13.82 6.48
N THR A 752 -15.38 14.83 6.16
CA THR A 752 -15.45 15.62 4.92
C THR A 752 -14.11 15.62 4.17
N PHE A 753 -14.20 15.76 2.85
CA PHE A 753 -13.08 15.98 1.94
C PHE A 753 -12.77 17.47 1.83
N GLU A 754 -11.57 17.83 2.30
CA GLU A 754 -11.06 19.19 2.33
C GLU A 754 -9.67 19.30 1.67
N LEU A 755 -9.29 20.53 1.27
CA LEU A 755 -7.99 20.83 0.67
C LEU A 755 -6.94 21.11 1.75
N GLU A 756 -6.42 20.04 2.33
CA GLU A 756 -5.49 20.04 3.46
C GLU A 756 -4.04 20.35 3.08
N LEU A 757 -3.62 19.94 1.88
CA LEU A 757 -2.40 20.36 1.22
C LEU A 757 -2.64 21.77 0.64
N ARG A 758 -1.90 22.75 1.13
CA ARG A 758 -2.09 24.17 0.80
C ARG A 758 -1.14 24.62 -0.31
N ALA A 759 -1.47 25.73 -0.95
CA ALA A 759 -0.63 26.31 -2.00
C ALA A 759 0.81 26.55 -1.52
N GLY A 760 1.79 26.32 -2.39
CA GLY A 760 3.21 26.42 -2.06
C GLY A 760 3.78 25.18 -1.36
N HIS A 761 2.96 24.17 -1.07
CA HIS A 761 3.43 22.89 -0.54
C HIS A 761 4.38 22.20 -1.54
N VAL A 762 5.55 21.73 -1.07
CA VAL A 762 6.51 21.01 -1.92
C VAL A 762 6.39 19.50 -1.73
N ILE A 763 5.93 18.82 -2.78
CA ILE A 763 5.79 17.36 -2.82
C ILE A 763 7.15 16.66 -2.98
N GLY A 764 7.21 15.42 -2.52
CA GLY A 764 8.31 14.49 -2.79
C GLY A 764 8.38 14.03 -4.25
N LYS A 765 9.28 13.08 -4.54
CA LYS A 765 9.49 12.54 -5.89
C LYS A 765 8.46 11.46 -6.21
N ALA A 766 8.06 11.37 -7.48
CA ALA A 766 7.18 10.30 -7.93
C ALA A 766 7.86 8.91 -7.81
N GLU A 767 7.13 7.92 -7.30
CA GLU A 767 7.52 6.50 -7.29
C GLU A 767 6.36 5.61 -7.79
N TYR A 768 6.69 4.42 -8.27
CA TYR A 768 5.69 3.44 -8.66
C TYR A 768 5.18 2.71 -7.40
N LEU A 769 3.92 2.97 -7.02
CA LEU A 769 3.26 2.28 -5.91
C LEU A 769 3.04 0.79 -6.18
N PHE A 770 2.83 0.42 -7.45
CA PHE A 770 2.58 -0.95 -7.87
C PHE A 770 3.40 -1.29 -9.11
N THR A 771 3.69 -2.58 -9.26
CA THR A 771 4.35 -3.12 -10.45
C THR A 771 3.44 -4.14 -11.14
N ARG A 772 3.57 -4.25 -12.46
CA ARG A 772 2.82 -5.24 -13.23
C ARG A 772 3.31 -6.64 -12.86
N ILE A 773 2.38 -7.54 -12.54
CA ILE A 773 2.67 -8.96 -12.40
C ILE A 773 2.53 -9.61 -13.78
N ASP A 774 3.58 -10.29 -14.25
CA ASP A 774 3.56 -11.04 -15.51
C ASP A 774 2.59 -12.24 -15.38
N GLU A 775 1.71 -12.40 -16.36
CA GLU A 775 0.73 -13.50 -16.41
C GLU A 775 1.41 -14.88 -16.40
N LYS A 776 2.67 -14.98 -16.86
CA LYS A 776 3.47 -16.22 -16.75
C LYS A 776 3.63 -16.70 -15.30
N LYS A 777 3.59 -15.79 -14.32
CA LYS A 777 3.67 -16.15 -12.89
C LYS A 777 2.49 -16.96 -12.40
N ILE A 778 1.34 -16.85 -13.07
CA ILE A 778 0.12 -17.59 -12.71
C ILE A 778 0.40 -19.10 -12.72
N ASP A 779 0.92 -19.62 -13.82
CA ASP A 779 1.14 -21.06 -13.97
C ASP A 779 2.31 -21.53 -13.09
N GLU A 780 3.36 -20.71 -12.95
CA GLU A 780 4.48 -20.99 -12.04
C GLU A 780 3.99 -21.15 -10.59
N TRP A 781 3.19 -20.21 -10.09
CA TRP A 781 2.68 -20.26 -8.73
C TRP A 781 1.60 -21.33 -8.55
N ARG A 782 0.70 -21.50 -9.52
CA ARG A 782 -0.30 -22.59 -9.46
C ARG A 782 0.39 -23.94 -9.32
N ALA A 783 1.43 -24.21 -10.10
CA ALA A 783 2.21 -25.44 -9.98
C ALA A 783 2.97 -25.56 -8.64
N LYS A 784 3.53 -24.44 -8.14
CA LYS A 784 4.25 -24.42 -6.86
C LYS A 784 3.34 -24.73 -5.66
N TYR A 785 2.07 -24.33 -5.70
CA TYR A 785 1.15 -24.37 -4.56
C TYR A 785 -0.05 -25.33 -4.77
N SER A 786 -0.06 -26.17 -5.81
CA SER A 786 -1.12 -27.16 -6.08
C SER A 786 -1.01 -28.47 -5.30
N GLY A 787 0.00 -28.62 -4.43
CA GLY A 787 0.35 -29.89 -3.79
C GLY A 787 1.17 -30.81 -4.70
N GLY A 788 2.05 -31.63 -4.09
CA GLY A 788 2.90 -32.58 -4.82
C GLY A 788 4.40 -32.25 -4.91
N GLN A 789 4.92 -31.27 -4.16
CA GLN A 789 6.37 -31.07 -3.99
C GLN A 789 6.77 -31.12 -2.51
N ALA A 790 6.90 -32.33 -1.99
CA ALA A 790 8.06 -32.62 -1.14
C ALA A 790 9.22 -32.93 -2.11
N ASP A 791 10.38 -32.30 -1.91
CA ASP A 791 11.65 -32.57 -2.59
C ASP A 791 11.80 -32.25 -4.10
N THR A 792 11.77 -30.97 -4.47
CA THR A 792 12.30 -30.49 -5.77
C THR A 792 13.52 -29.56 -5.66
N ALA A 793 14.14 -29.46 -4.49
CA ALA A 793 15.44 -28.81 -4.35
C ALA A 793 16.59 -29.58 -5.03
N ASP A 794 16.40 -30.86 -5.40
CA ASP A 794 17.46 -31.72 -5.93
C ASP A 794 17.46 -31.95 -7.47
N VAL A 795 16.51 -31.37 -8.22
CA VAL A 795 16.44 -31.57 -9.68
C VAL A 795 17.11 -30.44 -10.48
N ALA A 796 17.42 -29.30 -9.84
CA ALA A 796 18.14 -28.20 -10.50
C ALA A 796 19.64 -28.51 -10.77
N ALA A 797 20.18 -29.62 -10.23
CA ALA A 797 21.60 -29.98 -10.37
C ALA A 797 21.92 -30.97 -11.52
N LYS A 798 20.92 -31.47 -12.26
CA LYS A 798 21.16 -32.48 -13.33
C LYS A 798 20.55 -32.13 -14.69
N VAL A 799 20.73 -30.90 -15.18
CA VAL A 799 20.68 -30.62 -16.62
C VAL A 799 21.83 -29.68 -17.02
N LYS A 800 23.06 -30.19 -16.92
CA LYS A 800 24.19 -29.70 -17.73
C LYS A 800 24.87 -30.92 -18.36
N LYS A 801 24.62 -31.14 -19.65
CA LYS A 801 25.55 -31.85 -20.53
C LYS A 801 25.66 -31.13 -21.89
N PRO A 802 26.81 -31.28 -22.58
CA PRO A 802 27.43 -30.21 -23.36
C PRO A 802 27.11 -30.28 -24.86
N LYS A 803 27.45 -29.18 -25.55
CA LYS A 803 27.36 -28.94 -26.99
C LYS A 803 28.09 -30.00 -27.84
N THR A 804 27.52 -30.35 -28.99
CA THR A 804 28.29 -30.69 -30.21
C THR A 804 27.61 -30.14 -31.46
N LYS A 805 28.46 -29.62 -32.37
CA LYS A 805 28.18 -29.04 -33.69
C LYS A 805 27.67 -30.11 -34.68
N GLY A 806 26.87 -29.69 -35.67
CA GLY A 806 26.53 -30.47 -36.86
C GLY A 806 25.88 -29.62 -37.95
N ASP A 807 26.38 -29.75 -39.17
CA ASP A 807 26.32 -28.90 -40.36
C ASP A 807 24.98 -28.45 -40.98
N LYS A 808 25.11 -27.36 -41.78
CA LYS A 808 24.17 -26.83 -42.78
C LYS A 808 23.88 -27.83 -43.90
N ILE A 809 22.62 -27.97 -44.36
CA ILE A 809 22.24 -28.07 -45.80
C ILE A 809 20.84 -27.44 -46.05
N LYS A 810 20.72 -26.82 -47.23
CA LYS A 810 19.63 -26.00 -47.83
C LYS A 810 18.38 -26.78 -48.28
N GLY A 811 17.27 -26.04 -48.47
CA GLY A 811 16.19 -26.32 -49.46
C GLY A 811 14.78 -26.08 -48.90
N LYS A 812 14.14 -24.91 -49.09
CA LYS A 812 13.23 -24.44 -50.18
C LYS A 812 11.93 -25.27 -50.39
N THR A 813 10.83 -24.52 -50.51
CA THR A 813 9.45 -24.87 -50.94
C THR A 813 8.60 -25.60 -49.89
N GLY A 814 7.32 -25.33 -49.66
CA GLY A 814 6.29 -24.45 -50.25
C GLY A 814 4.90 -24.94 -49.79
N SER A 815 3.88 -24.06 -49.83
CA SER A 815 2.42 -24.33 -49.87
C SER A 815 1.76 -25.13 -48.74
N THR A 816 0.98 -24.53 -47.83
CA THR A 816 -0.48 -24.18 -47.88
C THR A 816 -1.48 -25.33 -47.78
N VAL A 817 -2.55 -25.06 -47.01
CA VAL A 817 -3.89 -25.70 -46.97
C VAL A 817 -3.95 -26.95 -46.05
N ALA A 818 -4.95 -27.20 -45.19
CA ALA A 818 -6.29 -26.65 -44.98
C ALA A 818 -6.72 -26.84 -43.52
N ILE A 819 -7.62 -25.96 -43.12
CA ILE A 819 -8.58 -26.09 -42.01
C ILE A 819 -9.56 -27.22 -42.36
N THR A 820 -9.82 -28.14 -41.44
CA THR A 820 -11.13 -28.79 -41.33
C THR A 820 -11.47 -29.04 -39.86
N GLN A 821 -12.67 -28.56 -39.52
CA GLN A 821 -13.36 -28.70 -38.25
C GLN A 821 -13.70 -30.18 -37.95
N GLN A 822 -13.64 -30.51 -36.65
CA GLN A 822 -14.62 -31.24 -35.83
C GLN A 822 -15.84 -31.91 -36.52
N PRO A 823 -16.41 -33.01 -35.97
CA PRO A 823 -16.95 -32.97 -34.60
C PRO A 823 -16.94 -34.25 -33.74
N ALA A 824 -17.02 -33.99 -32.43
CA ALA A 824 -17.72 -34.66 -31.33
C ALA A 824 -17.95 -36.19 -31.34
N ALA A 825 -17.62 -36.84 -30.22
CA ALA A 825 -18.59 -37.58 -29.39
C ALA A 825 -17.97 -38.05 -28.06
N ASN A 826 -18.79 -37.92 -27.01
CA ASN A 826 -18.76 -38.49 -25.66
C ASN A 826 -17.94 -37.80 -24.56
#